data_AF-A0A142XWI7-F1
#
_entry.id   AF-A0A142XWI7-F1
#
_cell.length_a   1.000
_cell.length_b   1.000
_cell.length_c   1.000
_cell.angle_alpha   90.00
_cell.angle_beta   90.00
_cell.angle_gamma   90.00
#
_symmetry.space_group_name_H-M   'P 1'
#
loop_
_entity.id
_entity.type
_entity.pdbx_description
1 polymer ?
#
loop_
_entity_poly.entity_id
_entity_poly.type
_entity_poly.pdbx_seq_one_letter_code
_entity_poly.pdbx_strand_id
1 'polypeptide(L)'
;MTVRIPPSLAPRWMVSAFALLVFDCSPSWLYADDPLCPVTRSKAHVERFFDEEVWPKVLEAECLQCHRSGGDAERTRFILRDLRLASAKESSEWLSLNRQTLERAALWKAGDRSLLLAKVVGELDHGGERVLQPESTGYRLLEQFVRHVNLPSSDAPMLPEGAFEQRPFYDGVAMLDDRRLLRRAILSLAGRFPTNEELKIVDEHGIDALPPILDAVMREESFYKRIAEAFNDIFLTEGIEGNADSTVLSYEHFEKTRLWYQKHDLSHITDAKEREQVGYKLANEYRSALLGEPMKLIEYILRSNRPFTEIVTADYIMVSPYSSRGYGILEEVKDRFANPDDPFEYIPVKLRALVGRNKSENQESASGNYPHSGILSTFQYLSRYPTTETNRNRLRARMFYLHFLGVDVLELAARGSDAATATAQFKIPTMQAPECVVCHKTLDPVAGLFQDYWRFDANFAIYGRRKEGWFSDMFEAGFEGENLPDQERWRALAWLGERTVKDPRFAIAMTEHAYYVLTGRRLLQPPKDIDDPQFAHRRRAYQEQRKEVQTIAARFTETGFQFRQLLTDWILSETYRADGLATVERSPGRLAELDDLGVVRLLSPEQLERKIEAVFGHPWGRLNEQTAMLYGGIDSKEVTERATDPSGAMGAIQRTLANDVACRNVALDFSRSPEDRILFPNIEPDLVPGSSPETDLRIREAIVHLHDRILGRLEEENSADVSRTYALFLGVIEDARTQGSSEPQEIWSCRQGLEKPVPDPHYTVRAWRAVVTYLLRRQEFLYE
;
A
#
# COMPACT_ATOMS: atom_id res chain seq x y z
N MET A 1 83.67 8.33 11.88
CA MET A 1 82.71 8.13 12.99
C MET A 1 81.79 6.95 12.62
N THR A 2 82.21 5.68 12.81
CA THR A 2 82.05 4.82 14.01
C THR A 2 80.59 4.56 14.40
N VAL A 3 80.00 3.35 14.40
CA VAL A 3 80.44 1.96 14.11
C VAL A 3 79.19 1.06 13.86
N ARG A 4 79.25 0.24 12.78
CA ARG A 4 78.82 -1.19 12.49
C ARG A 4 77.51 -1.76 13.13
N ILE A 5 76.46 -2.25 12.39
CA ILE A 5 76.28 -3.37 11.40
C ILE A 5 76.54 -4.77 12.04
N PRO A 6 75.97 -5.99 11.69
CA PRO A 6 75.01 -6.48 10.63
C PRO A 6 74.05 -7.66 11.07
N PRO A 7 73.54 -8.61 10.22
CA PRO A 7 72.96 -8.59 8.84
C PRO A 7 71.68 -9.47 8.69
N SER A 8 70.89 -9.40 7.60
CA SER A 8 71.00 -10.27 6.38
C SER A 8 69.59 -10.30 5.73
N LEU A 9 69.30 -10.42 4.43
CA LEU A 9 70.00 -10.58 3.16
C LEU A 9 68.97 -10.19 2.07
N ALA A 10 69.35 -9.34 1.11
CA ALA A 10 68.70 -9.26 -0.20
C ALA A 10 69.40 -10.25 -1.16
N PRO A 11 68.89 -10.48 -2.39
CA PRO A 11 69.46 -9.67 -3.47
C PRO A 11 68.50 -9.29 -4.62
N ARG A 12 68.78 -8.12 -5.19
CA ARG A 12 68.41 -7.68 -6.54
C ARG A 12 69.25 -8.41 -7.59
N TRP A 13 68.68 -8.62 -8.78
CA TRP A 13 69.43 -8.61 -10.04
C TRP A 13 68.71 -7.72 -11.07
N MET A 14 69.46 -6.80 -11.66
CA MET A 14 69.12 -6.01 -12.86
C MET A 14 69.48 -6.79 -14.12
N VAL A 15 68.71 -6.66 -15.20
CA VAL A 15 69.23 -6.55 -16.58
C VAL A 15 68.25 -5.72 -17.42
N SER A 16 68.76 -4.69 -18.09
CA SER A 16 68.07 -3.79 -19.03
C SER A 16 67.86 -4.44 -20.41
N ALA A 17 66.76 -4.12 -21.10
CA ALA A 17 66.71 -4.08 -22.57
C ALA A 17 65.56 -3.19 -23.09
N PHE A 18 65.91 -2.41 -24.12
CA PHE A 18 65.14 -1.41 -24.85
C PHE A 18 63.80 -1.89 -25.45
N ALA A 19 62.76 -1.03 -25.42
CA ALA A 19 62.09 -0.50 -26.63
C ALA A 19 60.92 0.47 -26.26
N LEU A 20 61.03 1.73 -26.74
CA LEU A 20 59.97 2.54 -27.41
C LEU A 20 58.50 2.19 -27.11
N LEU A 21 57.59 3.04 -26.62
CA LEU A 21 57.28 4.44 -26.97
C LEU A 21 56.32 5.07 -25.93
N VAL A 22 56.58 6.33 -25.59
CA VAL A 22 55.63 7.46 -25.37
C VAL A 22 54.70 7.44 -24.13
N PHE A 23 55.13 8.22 -23.12
CA PHE A 23 54.33 9.07 -22.22
C PHE A 23 53.37 9.96 -23.03
N ASP A 24 52.17 10.35 -22.63
CA ASP A 24 51.79 10.98 -21.36
C ASP A 24 50.27 11.21 -21.42
N CYS A 25 49.53 11.08 -20.32
CA CYS A 25 48.21 11.71 -20.24
C CYS A 25 47.96 12.15 -18.80
N SER A 26 48.28 13.42 -18.55
CA SER A 26 47.86 14.19 -17.38
C SER A 26 47.02 15.39 -17.87
N PRO A 27 46.16 15.98 -17.01
CA PRO A 27 44.83 16.43 -17.39
C PRO A 27 44.75 17.93 -17.71
N SER A 28 43.94 18.30 -18.71
CA SER A 28 43.43 19.66 -18.84
C SER A 28 42.14 19.73 -19.68
N TRP A 29 41.11 20.28 -19.04
CA TRP A 29 39.92 20.96 -19.51
C TRP A 29 39.80 21.34 -21.00
N LEU A 30 38.54 21.24 -21.47
CA LEU A 30 37.87 21.83 -22.65
C LEU A 30 37.49 20.84 -23.77
N TYR A 31 36.18 20.76 -23.97
CA TYR A 31 35.42 20.18 -25.09
C TYR A 31 36.17 20.07 -26.43
N ALA A 32 36.28 18.85 -26.95
CA ALA A 32 36.01 18.49 -28.35
C ALA A 32 36.04 16.96 -28.49
N ASP A 33 35.05 16.41 -29.19
CA ASP A 33 34.95 14.99 -29.55
C ASP A 33 36.22 14.46 -30.21
N ASP A 34 36.84 13.42 -29.63
CA ASP A 34 37.90 12.64 -30.28
C ASP A 34 37.29 11.38 -30.95
N PRO A 35 37.33 11.20 -32.29
CA PRO A 35 36.62 10.14 -33.00
C PRO A 35 37.34 8.77 -33.03
N LEU A 36 38.34 8.50 -32.19
CA LEU A 36 39.21 7.34 -32.35
C LEU A 36 39.06 6.26 -31.27
N CYS A 37 37.94 5.51 -31.31
CA CYS A 37 37.93 4.06 -31.02
C CYS A 37 36.62 3.39 -31.49
N PRO A 38 36.60 2.65 -32.63
CA PRO A 38 35.39 1.98 -33.14
C PRO A 38 34.86 0.86 -32.23
N VAL A 39 35.76 0.20 -31.49
CA VAL A 39 35.44 -1.00 -30.67
C VAL A 39 34.68 -0.63 -29.38
N THR A 40 34.89 0.57 -28.82
CA THR A 40 34.17 1.02 -27.61
C THR A 40 32.79 1.57 -27.93
N ARG A 41 32.61 2.22 -29.09
CA ARG A 41 31.31 2.75 -29.55
C ARG A 41 30.31 1.65 -29.91
N SER A 42 30.75 0.55 -30.55
CA SER A 42 29.85 -0.56 -30.88
C SER A 42 29.31 -1.25 -29.62
N LYS A 43 30.13 -1.34 -28.56
CA LYS A 43 29.72 -1.94 -27.29
C LYS A 43 28.70 -1.08 -26.56
N ALA A 44 28.95 0.22 -26.38
CA ALA A 44 28.01 1.14 -25.74
C ALA A 44 26.63 1.18 -26.44
N HIS A 45 26.60 1.00 -27.76
CA HIS A 45 25.37 0.90 -28.53
C HIS A 45 24.56 -0.37 -28.18
N VAL A 46 25.19 -1.54 -28.14
CA VAL A 46 24.52 -2.80 -27.76
C VAL A 46 24.05 -2.75 -26.31
N GLU A 47 24.82 -2.12 -25.43
CA GLU A 47 24.44 -1.92 -24.03
C GLU A 47 23.17 -1.07 -23.93
N ARG A 48 23.13 0.08 -24.61
CA ARG A 48 21.94 0.94 -24.60
C ARG A 48 20.70 0.28 -25.21
N PHE A 49 20.86 -0.40 -26.35
CA PHE A 49 19.75 -1.13 -26.98
C PHE A 49 19.22 -2.26 -26.08
N PHE A 50 20.12 -2.94 -25.35
CA PHE A 50 19.70 -3.92 -24.37
C PHE A 50 18.90 -3.27 -23.24
N ASP A 51 19.46 -2.25 -22.61
CA ASP A 51 18.91 -1.62 -21.41
C ASP A 51 17.54 -0.95 -21.69
N GLU A 52 17.39 -0.29 -22.85
CA GLU A 52 16.19 0.51 -23.20
C GLU A 52 15.11 -0.27 -23.95
N GLU A 53 15.48 -1.29 -24.75
CA GLU A 53 14.55 -1.99 -25.64
C GLU A 53 14.42 -3.47 -25.26
N VAL A 54 15.51 -4.24 -25.30
CA VAL A 54 15.45 -5.70 -25.20
C VAL A 54 15.11 -6.17 -23.79
N TRP A 55 15.71 -5.57 -22.76
CA TRP A 55 15.41 -5.89 -21.38
C TRP A 55 13.93 -5.63 -21.03
N PRO A 56 13.43 -4.38 -21.12
CA PRO A 56 12.09 -4.07 -20.67
C PRO A 56 10.98 -4.66 -21.54
N LYS A 57 11.18 -4.77 -22.87
CA LYS A 57 10.12 -5.20 -23.80
C LYS A 57 10.11 -6.69 -24.12
N VAL A 58 11.18 -7.42 -23.79
CA VAL A 58 11.30 -8.86 -24.11
C VAL A 58 11.68 -9.67 -22.90
N LEU A 59 12.86 -9.41 -22.33
CA LEU A 59 13.38 -10.29 -21.28
C LEU A 59 12.60 -10.21 -19.98
N GLU A 60 12.34 -9.01 -19.48
CA GLU A 60 11.62 -8.82 -18.21
C GLU A 60 10.14 -9.17 -18.35
N ALA A 61 9.54 -8.83 -19.49
CA ALA A 61 8.13 -9.09 -19.78
C ALA A 61 7.82 -10.59 -19.89
N GLU A 62 8.61 -11.32 -20.69
CA GLU A 62 8.29 -12.70 -21.10
C GLU A 62 9.27 -13.73 -20.53
N CYS A 63 10.58 -13.49 -20.65
CA CYS A 63 11.58 -14.53 -20.32
C CYS A 63 11.81 -14.69 -18.81
N LEU A 64 11.82 -13.59 -18.06
CA LEU A 64 12.14 -13.55 -16.63
C LEU A 64 11.16 -14.36 -15.78
N GLN A 65 9.92 -14.53 -16.25
CA GLN A 65 8.89 -15.29 -15.54
C GLN A 65 9.33 -16.75 -15.29
N CYS A 66 10.04 -17.34 -16.26
CA CYS A 66 10.52 -18.72 -16.17
C CYS A 66 12.05 -18.80 -15.95
N HIS A 67 12.83 -17.91 -16.55
CA HIS A 67 14.30 -17.92 -16.53
C HIS A 67 14.86 -17.15 -15.35
N ARG A 68 14.54 -17.57 -14.13
CA ARG A 68 15.10 -17.02 -12.88
C ARG A 68 15.33 -18.14 -11.87
N SER A 69 16.07 -17.85 -10.80
CA SER A 69 16.19 -18.77 -9.67
C SER A 69 14.79 -19.11 -9.12
N GLY A 70 14.50 -20.39 -8.90
CA GLY A 70 13.17 -20.86 -8.48
C GLY A 70 12.13 -20.94 -9.61
N GLY A 71 12.38 -20.34 -10.77
CA GLY A 71 11.50 -20.41 -11.95
C GLY A 71 11.56 -21.78 -12.66
N ASP A 72 10.64 -22.01 -13.58
CA ASP A 72 10.55 -23.30 -14.30
C ASP A 72 11.80 -23.63 -15.12
N ALA A 73 12.47 -22.61 -15.64
CA ALA A 73 13.68 -22.76 -16.43
C ALA A 73 14.96 -22.63 -15.59
N GLU A 74 14.89 -22.74 -14.25
CA GLU A 74 16.03 -22.61 -13.33
C GLU A 74 17.18 -23.59 -13.63
N ARG A 75 16.88 -24.74 -14.25
CA ARG A 75 17.88 -25.76 -14.62
C ARG A 75 18.56 -25.49 -15.95
N THR A 76 18.17 -24.43 -16.66
CA THR A 76 18.78 -24.06 -17.93
C THR A 76 20.06 -23.26 -17.71
N ARG A 77 20.87 -23.12 -18.78
CA ARG A 77 22.06 -22.25 -18.75
C ARG A 77 21.73 -20.76 -18.91
N PHE A 78 20.46 -20.42 -19.15
CA PHE A 78 19.99 -19.06 -19.37
C PHE A 78 19.16 -18.64 -18.16
N ILE A 79 19.79 -17.98 -17.19
CA ILE A 79 19.14 -17.55 -15.94
C ILE A 79 19.35 -16.06 -15.78
N LEU A 80 18.24 -15.33 -15.66
CA LEU A 80 18.17 -13.90 -15.43
C LEU A 80 17.95 -13.63 -13.94
N ARG A 81 18.42 -12.46 -13.51
CA ARG A 81 18.14 -11.92 -12.18
C ARG A 81 16.98 -10.94 -12.24
N ASP A 82 16.09 -11.04 -11.27
CA ASP A 82 14.91 -10.19 -11.17
C ASP A 82 15.29 -8.84 -10.54
N LEU A 83 15.40 -7.79 -11.37
CA LEU A 83 15.79 -6.45 -10.92
C LEU A 83 14.81 -5.85 -9.90
N ARG A 84 13.59 -6.38 -9.81
CA ARG A 84 12.61 -5.96 -8.79
C ARG A 84 13.08 -6.33 -7.38
N LEU A 85 13.93 -7.35 -7.24
CA LEU A 85 14.47 -7.82 -5.95
C LEU A 85 15.83 -7.21 -5.60
N ALA A 86 16.50 -6.56 -6.55
CA ALA A 86 17.78 -5.91 -6.31
C ALA A 86 17.60 -4.67 -5.40
N SER A 87 18.59 -4.37 -4.56
CA SER A 87 18.68 -3.03 -3.98
C SER A 87 18.99 -1.99 -5.07
N ALA A 88 18.70 -0.72 -4.82
CA ALA A 88 18.99 0.37 -5.77
C ALA A 88 20.46 0.43 -6.20
N LYS A 89 21.39 -0.05 -5.37
CA LYS A 89 22.83 -0.14 -5.69
C LYS A 89 23.16 -1.34 -6.60
N GLU A 90 22.46 -2.45 -6.42
CA GLU A 90 22.70 -3.70 -7.16
C GLU A 90 22.01 -3.72 -8.53
N SER A 91 20.95 -2.93 -8.73
CA SER A 91 20.13 -3.00 -9.96
C SER A 91 20.94 -2.81 -11.25
N SER A 92 21.91 -1.88 -11.26
CA SER A 92 22.80 -1.66 -12.42
C SER A 92 23.73 -2.84 -12.68
N GLU A 93 24.28 -3.43 -11.61
CA GLU A 93 25.13 -4.61 -11.71
C GLU A 93 24.35 -5.83 -12.23
N TRP A 94 23.14 -6.05 -11.69
CA TRP A 94 22.29 -7.15 -12.11
C TRP A 94 21.83 -7.01 -13.56
N LEU A 95 21.50 -5.80 -14.01
CA LEU A 95 21.15 -5.52 -15.40
C LEU A 95 22.32 -5.84 -16.34
N SER A 96 23.53 -5.42 -15.98
CA SER A 96 24.76 -5.75 -16.71
C SER A 96 25.01 -7.26 -16.79
N LEU A 97 24.76 -8.00 -15.70
CA LEU A 97 24.93 -9.45 -15.68
C LEU A 97 23.84 -10.18 -16.49
N ASN A 98 22.62 -9.65 -16.52
CA ASN A 98 21.54 -10.14 -17.39
C ASN A 98 21.90 -9.94 -18.86
N ARG A 99 22.46 -8.77 -19.21
CA ARG A 99 22.98 -8.48 -20.55
C ARG A 99 24.04 -9.48 -20.98
N GLN A 100 25.07 -9.69 -20.16
CA GLN A 100 26.13 -10.67 -20.43
C GLN A 100 25.58 -12.11 -20.59
N THR A 101 24.47 -12.41 -19.92
CA THR A 101 23.80 -13.71 -20.05
C THR A 101 23.06 -13.82 -21.37
N LEU A 102 22.39 -12.76 -21.83
CA LEU A 102 21.77 -12.73 -23.15
C LEU A 102 22.81 -12.73 -24.28
N GLU A 103 23.90 -11.98 -24.15
CA GLU A 103 25.01 -11.98 -25.13
C GLU A 103 25.57 -13.39 -25.33
N ARG A 104 25.79 -14.14 -24.25
CA ARG A 104 26.22 -15.54 -24.34
C ARG A 104 25.16 -16.43 -25.01
N ALA A 105 23.88 -16.21 -24.71
CA ALA A 105 22.78 -16.97 -25.31
C ALA A 105 22.60 -16.66 -26.81
N ALA A 106 22.83 -15.42 -27.21
CA ALA A 106 22.77 -14.97 -28.61
C ALA A 106 23.83 -15.62 -29.51
N LEU A 107 24.90 -16.17 -28.93
CA LEU A 107 25.95 -16.91 -29.63
C LEU A 107 25.64 -18.42 -29.77
N TRP A 108 24.60 -18.93 -29.11
CA TRP A 108 24.24 -20.35 -29.21
C TRP A 108 23.60 -20.66 -30.56
N LYS A 109 24.05 -21.74 -31.20
CA LYS A 109 23.57 -22.18 -32.52
C LYS A 109 22.93 -23.57 -32.47
N ALA A 110 21.92 -23.77 -33.31
CA ALA A 110 21.37 -25.07 -33.68
C ALA A 110 21.50 -25.22 -35.20
N GLY A 111 22.55 -25.92 -35.64
CA GLY A 111 22.98 -25.87 -37.05
C GLY A 111 23.42 -24.45 -37.43
N ASP A 112 22.86 -23.90 -38.51
CA ASP A 112 23.16 -22.55 -38.99
C ASP A 112 22.26 -21.46 -38.39
N ARG A 113 21.30 -21.82 -37.54
CA ARG A 113 20.33 -20.89 -36.94
C ARG A 113 20.68 -20.52 -35.50
N SER A 114 20.22 -19.35 -35.05
CA SER A 114 20.28 -18.95 -33.64
C SER A 114 19.38 -19.85 -32.79
N LEU A 115 19.96 -20.50 -31.78
CA LEU A 115 19.20 -21.35 -30.85
C LEU A 115 18.15 -20.54 -30.10
N LEU A 116 18.49 -19.30 -29.71
CA LEU A 116 17.61 -18.40 -28.98
C LEU A 116 16.36 -18.06 -29.81
N LEU A 117 16.54 -17.61 -31.05
CA LEU A 117 15.42 -17.22 -31.92
C LEU A 117 14.52 -18.40 -32.29
N ALA A 118 15.11 -19.56 -32.61
CA ALA A 118 14.34 -20.75 -32.96
C ALA A 118 13.51 -21.29 -31.78
N LYS A 119 14.04 -21.20 -30.55
CA LYS A 119 13.31 -21.65 -29.36
C LYS A 119 12.12 -20.75 -29.02
N VAL A 120 12.26 -19.41 -29.04
CA VAL A 120 11.18 -18.51 -28.59
C VAL A 120 9.91 -18.57 -29.44
N VAL A 121 10.02 -18.94 -30.73
CA VAL A 121 8.87 -19.12 -31.63
C VAL A 121 8.34 -20.56 -31.67
N GLY A 122 8.94 -21.48 -30.91
CA GLY A 122 8.55 -22.89 -30.86
C GLY A 122 9.02 -23.76 -32.04
N GLU A 123 9.99 -23.31 -32.85
CA GLU A 123 10.61 -24.17 -33.89
C GLU A 123 11.48 -25.28 -33.27
N LEU A 124 12.03 -25.03 -32.08
CA LEU A 124 12.75 -25.98 -31.26
C LEU A 124 12.07 -26.11 -29.90
N ASP A 125 12.24 -27.28 -29.27
CA ASP A 125 11.67 -27.52 -27.95
C ASP A 125 12.21 -26.51 -26.91
N HIS A 126 11.29 -25.69 -26.40
CA HIS A 126 11.54 -24.71 -25.33
C HIS A 126 11.09 -25.22 -23.96
N GLY A 127 10.24 -26.25 -23.89
CA GLY A 127 9.54 -26.67 -22.67
C GLY A 127 8.38 -25.74 -22.24
N GLY A 128 8.47 -24.44 -22.53
CA GLY A 128 7.39 -23.44 -22.35
C GLY A 128 6.62 -23.12 -23.64
N GLU A 129 6.69 -24.02 -24.62
CA GLU A 129 6.12 -23.86 -25.96
C GLU A 129 6.57 -22.57 -26.68
N ARG A 130 5.63 -21.86 -27.31
CA ARG A 130 5.87 -20.64 -28.07
C ARG A 130 5.67 -19.43 -27.16
N VAL A 131 6.77 -18.72 -26.90
CA VAL A 131 6.80 -17.53 -26.04
C VAL A 131 6.52 -16.25 -26.83
N LEU A 132 7.09 -16.13 -28.04
CA LEU A 132 6.90 -14.98 -28.92
C LEU A 132 6.25 -15.41 -30.24
N GLN A 133 5.33 -14.59 -30.75
CA GLN A 133 4.83 -14.80 -32.10
C GLN A 133 5.92 -14.41 -33.12
N PRO A 134 6.07 -15.17 -34.22
CA PRO A 134 6.89 -14.75 -35.35
C PRO A 134 6.49 -13.34 -35.80
N GLU A 135 7.47 -12.51 -36.16
CA GLU A 135 7.27 -11.13 -36.62
C GLU A 135 6.64 -10.15 -35.61
N SER A 136 6.39 -10.56 -34.37
CA SER A 136 6.02 -9.63 -33.30
C SER A 136 7.13 -8.61 -33.02
N THR A 137 6.79 -7.44 -32.46
CA THR A 137 7.77 -6.43 -32.06
C THR A 137 8.83 -7.03 -31.13
N GLY A 138 8.42 -7.81 -30.13
CA GLY A 138 9.35 -8.50 -29.22
C GLY A 138 10.31 -9.46 -29.95
N TYR A 139 9.82 -10.23 -30.93
CA TYR A 139 10.67 -11.11 -31.74
C TYR A 139 11.69 -10.32 -32.57
N ARG A 140 11.27 -9.22 -33.22
CA ARG A 140 12.18 -8.37 -34.03
C ARG A 140 13.25 -7.70 -33.18
N LEU A 141 12.91 -7.24 -31.98
CA LEU A 141 13.88 -6.68 -31.03
C LEU A 141 14.94 -7.71 -30.64
N LEU A 142 14.51 -8.95 -30.36
CA LEU A 142 15.43 -10.05 -30.03
C LEU A 142 16.29 -10.46 -31.23
N GLU A 143 15.72 -10.49 -32.43
CA GLU A 143 16.46 -10.76 -33.67
C GLU A 143 17.52 -9.69 -33.92
N GLN A 144 17.16 -8.42 -33.77
CA GLN A 144 18.07 -7.30 -33.90
C GLN A 144 19.22 -7.38 -32.89
N PHE A 145 18.93 -7.74 -31.63
CA PHE A 145 19.96 -7.96 -30.62
C PHE A 145 20.93 -9.07 -31.01
N VAL A 146 20.42 -10.23 -31.46
CA VAL A 146 21.24 -11.35 -31.93
C VAL A 146 22.12 -10.92 -33.10
N ARG A 147 21.59 -10.14 -34.05
CA ARG A 147 22.38 -9.58 -35.15
C ARG A 147 23.49 -8.67 -34.63
N HIS A 148 23.20 -7.73 -33.72
CA HIS A 148 24.21 -6.84 -33.15
C HIS A 148 25.35 -7.58 -32.45
N VAL A 149 25.06 -8.66 -31.72
CA VAL A 149 26.09 -9.47 -31.05
C VAL A 149 26.94 -10.28 -32.03
N ASN A 150 26.37 -10.69 -33.17
CA ASN A 150 27.05 -11.51 -34.18
C ASN A 150 27.73 -10.70 -35.31
N LEU A 151 27.50 -9.38 -35.40
CA LEU A 151 28.13 -8.50 -36.39
C LEU A 151 29.57 -8.12 -35.97
N PRO A 152 30.54 -8.06 -36.90
CA PRO A 152 31.82 -7.40 -36.65
C PRO A 152 31.62 -5.92 -36.33
N SER A 153 32.40 -5.37 -35.40
CA SER A 153 32.24 -4.03 -34.81
C SER A 153 32.19 -2.83 -35.78
N SER A 154 32.42 -3.03 -37.09
CA SER A 154 32.42 -1.98 -38.11
C SER A 154 31.07 -1.69 -38.77
N ASP A 155 30.05 -2.57 -38.63
CA ASP A 155 28.81 -2.50 -39.42
C ASP A 155 27.52 -2.38 -38.57
N ALA A 156 27.61 -2.00 -37.29
CA ALA A 156 26.43 -1.82 -36.45
C ALA A 156 25.63 -0.56 -36.90
N PRO A 157 24.32 -0.67 -37.21
CA PRO A 157 23.50 0.48 -37.54
C PRO A 157 23.37 1.44 -36.36
N MET A 158 23.50 2.74 -36.60
CA MET A 158 23.24 3.75 -35.57
C MET A 158 21.74 3.86 -35.32
N LEU A 159 21.31 3.78 -34.05
CA LEU A 159 19.97 4.20 -33.66
C LEU A 159 19.84 5.71 -33.95
N PRO A 160 18.65 6.21 -34.32
CA PRO A 160 18.41 7.64 -34.36
C PRO A 160 18.77 8.24 -33.00
N GLU A 161 19.50 9.35 -32.99
CA GLU A 161 19.67 10.18 -31.79
C GLU A 161 18.31 10.80 -31.42
N GLY A 162 17.47 9.99 -30.76
CA GLY A 162 16.39 10.47 -29.93
C GLY A 162 16.91 10.48 -28.50
N ALA A 163 17.56 11.58 -28.10
CA ALA A 163 17.82 11.81 -26.70
C ALA A 163 16.46 11.88 -26.00
N PHE A 164 16.09 10.83 -25.25
CA PHE A 164 15.25 11.04 -24.09
C PHE A 164 15.91 12.19 -23.33
N GLU A 165 15.23 13.33 -23.25
CA GLU A 165 15.72 14.45 -22.46
C GLU A 165 15.98 13.90 -21.05
N GLN A 166 17.26 13.82 -20.68
CA GLN A 166 17.73 13.34 -19.37
C GLN A 166 17.47 14.41 -18.30
N ARG A 167 16.26 14.96 -18.28
CA ARG A 167 15.84 15.84 -17.20
C ARG A 167 15.66 14.99 -15.95
N PRO A 168 16.02 15.47 -14.75
CA PRO A 168 15.67 14.80 -13.50
C PRO A 168 14.17 14.46 -13.46
N PHE A 169 13.80 13.33 -12.83
CA PHE A 169 12.43 12.82 -12.89
C PHE A 169 11.40 13.84 -12.37
N TYR A 170 11.72 14.61 -11.34
CA TYR A 170 10.84 15.62 -10.75
C TYR A 170 11.04 17.04 -11.32
N ASP A 171 11.75 17.21 -12.44
CA ASP A 171 11.90 18.52 -13.08
C ASP A 171 10.53 19.10 -13.49
N GLY A 172 10.22 20.34 -13.07
CA GLY A 172 8.91 20.96 -13.31
C GLY A 172 7.77 20.44 -12.41
N VAL A 173 8.05 19.64 -11.38
CA VAL A 173 7.07 19.19 -10.37
C VAL A 173 7.10 20.17 -9.19
N ALA A 174 5.92 20.63 -8.77
CA ALA A 174 5.73 21.39 -7.55
C ALA A 174 5.70 20.43 -6.35
N MET A 175 6.56 20.69 -5.36
CA MET A 175 6.58 19.96 -4.10
C MET A 175 5.76 20.70 -3.05
N LEU A 176 5.14 19.97 -2.14
CA LEU A 176 4.56 20.53 -0.92
C LEU A 176 5.64 21.23 -0.10
N ASP A 177 5.29 22.39 0.45
CA ASP A 177 6.03 23.00 1.54
C ASP A 177 5.87 22.20 2.84
N ASP A 178 6.79 22.42 3.78
CA ASP A 178 6.89 21.62 5.00
C ASP A 178 5.64 21.74 5.89
N ARG A 179 4.95 22.89 5.90
CA ARG A 179 3.71 23.08 6.68
C ARG A 179 2.55 22.31 6.07
N ARG A 180 2.38 22.37 4.74
CA ARG A 180 1.35 21.58 4.03
C ARG A 180 1.62 20.10 4.13
N LEU A 181 2.89 19.68 4.04
CA LEU A 181 3.30 18.29 4.23
C LEU A 181 2.96 17.80 5.64
N LEU A 182 3.31 18.56 6.68
CA LEU A 182 2.98 18.23 8.07
C LEU A 182 1.46 18.12 8.26
N ARG A 183 0.70 19.09 7.75
CA ARG A 183 -0.76 19.09 7.83
C ARG A 183 -1.37 17.85 7.19
N ARG A 184 -0.99 17.53 5.95
CA ARG A 184 -1.47 16.34 5.23
C ARG A 184 -1.14 15.07 6.01
N ALA A 185 0.09 14.93 6.48
CA ALA A 185 0.54 13.77 7.22
C ALA A 185 -0.22 13.57 8.54
N ILE A 186 -0.33 14.60 9.39
CA ILE A 186 -1.04 14.50 10.68
C ILE A 186 -2.54 14.28 10.46
N LEU A 187 -3.15 14.91 9.46
CA LEU A 187 -4.56 14.68 9.16
C LEU A 187 -4.81 13.24 8.67
N SER A 188 -3.96 12.72 7.79
CA SER A 188 -4.07 11.36 7.25
C SER A 188 -3.83 10.28 8.31
N LEU A 189 -2.87 10.51 9.22
CA LEU A 189 -2.46 9.56 10.25
C LEU A 189 -3.30 9.65 11.53
N ALA A 190 -3.61 10.86 12.01
CA ALA A 190 -4.20 11.10 13.33
C ALA A 190 -5.54 11.85 13.29
N GLY A 191 -6.02 12.28 12.13
CA GLY A 191 -7.33 12.93 12.01
C GLY A 191 -7.45 14.25 12.77
N ARG A 192 -6.33 14.92 13.05
CA ARG A 192 -6.25 16.25 13.68
C ARG A 192 -5.37 17.18 12.85
N PHE A 193 -5.31 18.45 13.23
CA PHE A 193 -4.34 19.38 12.65
C PHE A 193 -3.05 19.44 13.46
N PRO A 194 -1.95 19.91 12.83
CA PRO A 194 -0.76 20.32 13.56
C PRO A 194 -1.09 21.34 14.65
N THR A 195 -0.46 21.21 15.81
CA THR A 195 -0.50 22.20 16.86
C THR A 195 0.37 23.41 16.50
N ASN A 196 0.13 24.55 17.16
CA ASN A 196 0.94 25.76 16.93
C ASN A 196 2.42 25.54 17.26
N GLU A 197 2.72 24.69 18.26
CA GLU A 197 4.10 24.34 18.62
C GLU A 197 4.75 23.47 17.53
N GLU A 198 4.05 22.44 17.03
CA GLU A 198 4.53 21.61 15.91
C GLU A 198 4.80 22.45 14.66
N LEU A 199 3.91 23.39 14.33
CA LEU A 199 4.08 24.32 13.20
C LEU A 199 5.30 25.23 13.38
N LYS A 200 5.49 25.78 14.59
CA LYS A 200 6.63 26.64 14.90
C LYS A 200 7.96 25.89 14.76
N ILE A 201 8.04 24.65 15.25
CA ILE A 201 9.23 23.82 15.12
C ILE A 201 9.55 23.57 13.64
N VAL A 202 8.53 23.33 12.80
CA VAL A 202 8.72 23.18 11.35
C VAL A 202 9.12 24.49 10.68
N ASP A 203 8.59 25.64 11.10
CA ASP A 203 9.03 26.94 10.57
C ASP A 203 10.51 27.22 10.89
N GLU A 204 10.99 26.76 12.06
CA GLU A 204 12.37 26.98 12.53
C GLU A 204 13.38 25.99 11.92
N HIS A 205 12.98 24.73 11.71
CA HIS A 205 13.88 23.63 11.34
C HIS A 205 13.57 22.96 9.99
N GLY A 206 12.50 23.36 9.32
CA GLY A 206 12.07 22.80 8.03
C GLY A 206 11.77 21.30 8.11
N ILE A 207 12.00 20.61 6.99
CA ILE A 207 11.73 19.18 6.83
C ILE A 207 12.40 18.28 7.89
N ASP A 208 13.53 18.68 8.46
CA ASP A 208 14.26 17.90 9.47
C ASP A 208 13.51 17.80 10.81
N ALA A 209 12.51 18.65 11.04
CA ALA A 209 11.63 18.57 12.21
C ALA A 209 10.51 17.53 12.08
N LEU A 210 10.18 17.08 10.87
CA LEU A 210 9.06 16.16 10.66
C LEU A 210 9.25 14.79 11.32
N PRO A 211 10.40 14.10 11.21
CA PRO A 211 10.56 12.77 11.80
C PRO A 211 10.17 12.66 13.29
N PRO A 212 10.68 13.51 14.21
CA PRO A 212 10.30 13.41 15.62
C PRO A 212 8.83 13.78 15.88
N ILE A 213 8.24 14.71 15.11
CA ILE A 213 6.82 15.06 15.22
C ILE A 213 5.95 13.87 14.79
N LEU A 214 6.25 13.27 13.63
CA LEU A 214 5.50 12.14 13.09
C LEU A 214 5.61 10.91 14.01
N ASP A 215 6.78 10.66 14.61
CA ASP A 215 6.93 9.58 15.59
C ASP A 215 6.09 9.82 16.87
N ALA A 216 5.91 11.07 17.30
CA ALA A 216 4.98 11.40 18.38
C ALA A 216 3.51 11.19 17.97
N VAL A 217 3.13 11.68 16.79
CA VAL A 217 1.78 11.52 16.21
C VAL A 217 1.40 10.04 16.08
N MET A 218 2.33 9.20 15.63
CA MET A 218 2.11 7.76 15.48
C MET A 218 2.15 6.97 16.80
N ARG A 219 2.09 7.66 17.95
CA ARG A 219 1.81 7.09 19.27
C ARG A 219 0.43 7.46 19.81
N GLU A 220 -0.33 8.25 19.08
CA GLU A 220 -1.68 8.64 19.46
C GLU A 220 -2.70 7.52 19.20
N GLU A 221 -3.78 7.48 19.98
CA GLU A 221 -4.88 6.52 19.79
C GLU A 221 -5.53 6.63 18.41
N SER A 222 -5.61 7.84 17.86
CA SER A 222 -6.15 8.10 16.54
C SER A 222 -5.34 7.40 15.44
N PHE A 223 -4.01 7.36 15.56
CA PHE A 223 -3.14 6.64 14.64
C PHE A 223 -3.41 5.13 14.65
N TYR A 224 -3.58 4.52 15.82
CA TYR A 224 -3.87 3.09 15.91
C TYR A 224 -5.23 2.72 15.31
N LYS A 225 -6.25 3.57 15.49
CA LYS A 225 -7.54 3.40 14.81
C LYS A 225 -7.40 3.50 13.29
N ARG A 226 -6.65 4.50 12.81
CA ARG A 226 -6.43 4.73 11.38
C ARG A 226 -5.65 3.61 10.72
N ILE A 227 -4.61 3.07 11.38
CA ILE A 227 -3.77 2.03 10.79
C ILE A 227 -4.51 0.69 10.74
N ALA A 228 -5.32 0.38 11.75
CA ALA A 228 -6.24 -0.77 11.74
C ALA A 228 -7.22 -0.70 10.55
N GLU A 229 -7.87 0.46 10.37
CA GLU A 229 -8.75 0.72 9.22
C GLU A 229 -8.01 0.49 7.88
N ALA A 230 -6.82 1.08 7.72
CA ALA A 230 -6.05 0.99 6.48
C ALA A 230 -5.59 -0.44 6.16
N PHE A 231 -5.20 -1.23 7.17
CA PHE A 231 -4.80 -2.61 6.95
C PHE A 231 -5.99 -3.54 6.74
N ASN A 232 -7.18 -3.22 7.26
CA ASN A 232 -8.37 -3.98 6.94
C ASN A 232 -8.75 -3.81 5.45
N ASP A 233 -8.46 -2.68 4.81
CA ASP A 233 -8.61 -2.53 3.35
C ASP A 233 -7.71 -3.51 2.55
N ILE A 234 -6.63 -4.02 3.17
CA ILE A 234 -5.71 -4.98 2.56
C ILE A 234 -6.14 -6.41 2.89
N PHE A 235 -6.28 -6.73 4.19
CA PHE A 235 -6.49 -8.10 4.67
C PHE A 235 -7.96 -8.52 4.73
N LEU A 236 -8.89 -7.56 4.76
CA LEU A 236 -10.34 -7.76 4.74
C LEU A 236 -10.86 -8.71 5.84
N THR A 237 -10.15 -8.83 6.96
CA THR A 237 -10.44 -9.84 7.99
C THR A 237 -11.70 -9.53 8.81
N GLU A 238 -12.19 -8.29 8.78
CA GLU A 238 -13.49 -7.94 9.34
C GLU A 238 -14.66 -8.50 8.49
N GLY A 239 -14.38 -8.88 7.24
CA GLY A 239 -15.34 -9.30 6.24
C GLY A 239 -15.57 -10.80 6.10
N ILE A 240 -16.02 -11.46 7.17
CA ILE A 240 -16.36 -12.91 7.13
C ILE A 240 -17.83 -13.17 6.81
N GLU A 241 -18.12 -14.34 6.21
CA GLU A 241 -19.48 -14.80 5.99
C GLU A 241 -20.16 -15.23 7.30
N GLY A 242 -21.47 -14.97 7.42
CA GLY A 242 -22.25 -15.33 8.60
C GLY A 242 -21.90 -14.52 9.87
N ASN A 243 -22.18 -15.13 11.03
CA ASN A 243 -21.93 -14.50 12.34
C ASN A 243 -20.55 -14.90 12.89
N ALA A 244 -19.77 -13.93 13.36
CA ALA A 244 -18.38 -14.17 13.79
C ALA A 244 -18.22 -15.22 14.89
N ASP A 245 -19.11 -15.23 15.87
CA ASP A 245 -19.18 -16.21 16.95
C ASP A 245 -19.45 -17.65 16.48
N SER A 246 -19.92 -17.82 15.22
CA SER A 246 -20.16 -19.13 14.62
C SER A 246 -19.11 -19.51 13.58
N THR A 247 -18.68 -18.55 12.76
CA THR A 247 -17.73 -18.76 11.66
C THR A 247 -16.28 -18.75 12.11
N VAL A 248 -15.91 -17.94 13.10
CA VAL A 248 -14.54 -17.87 13.66
C VAL A 248 -14.36 -18.96 14.70
N LEU A 249 -15.36 -19.14 15.57
CA LEU A 249 -15.36 -20.15 16.63
C LEU A 249 -16.20 -21.36 16.21
N SER A 250 -15.54 -22.28 15.52
CA SER A 250 -16.18 -23.48 14.99
C SER A 250 -16.84 -24.34 16.08
N TYR A 251 -17.97 -24.98 15.73
CA TYR A 251 -18.70 -25.85 16.65
C TYR A 251 -17.86 -27.04 17.12
N GLU A 252 -17.02 -27.61 16.24
CA GLU A 252 -16.16 -28.77 16.54
C GLU A 252 -15.16 -28.51 17.68
N HIS A 253 -14.68 -27.28 17.87
CA HIS A 253 -13.65 -26.98 18.87
C HIS A 253 -14.16 -26.11 20.03
N PHE A 254 -15.25 -25.37 19.81
CA PHE A 254 -15.73 -24.35 20.76
C PHE A 254 -17.21 -24.52 21.13
N GLU A 255 -17.85 -25.67 20.87
CA GLU A 255 -19.29 -25.94 21.13
C GLU A 255 -19.82 -25.37 22.46
N LYS A 256 -19.04 -25.52 23.54
CA LYS A 256 -19.50 -25.16 24.90
C LYS A 256 -19.38 -23.67 25.22
N THR A 257 -18.53 -22.95 24.50
CA THR A 257 -18.06 -21.59 24.86
C THR A 257 -18.44 -20.54 23.83
N ARG A 258 -18.53 -20.91 22.54
CA ARG A 258 -18.76 -19.96 21.42
C ARG A 258 -20.03 -19.11 21.56
N LEU A 259 -21.10 -19.63 22.17
CA LEU A 259 -22.40 -18.95 22.35
C LEU A 259 -22.66 -18.56 23.82
N TRP A 260 -21.61 -18.28 24.60
CA TRP A 260 -21.73 -17.99 26.04
C TRP A 260 -22.74 -16.87 26.36
N TYR A 261 -22.87 -15.87 25.48
CA TYR A 261 -23.76 -14.72 25.67
C TYR A 261 -25.25 -15.12 25.74
N GLN A 262 -25.64 -16.25 25.14
CA GLN A 262 -27.02 -16.76 25.20
C GLN A 262 -27.42 -17.25 26.61
N LYS A 263 -26.44 -17.56 27.45
CA LYS A 263 -26.63 -18.00 28.84
C LYS A 263 -26.24 -16.91 29.85
N HIS A 264 -25.94 -15.70 29.38
CA HIS A 264 -25.55 -14.60 30.26
C HIS A 264 -26.76 -14.10 31.05
N ASP A 265 -26.59 -13.93 32.36
CA ASP A 265 -27.70 -13.59 33.25
C ASP A 265 -28.05 -12.09 33.16
N LEU A 266 -29.15 -11.81 32.46
CA LEU A 266 -29.75 -10.48 32.35
C LEU A 266 -31.06 -10.36 33.15
N SER A 267 -31.30 -11.27 34.10
CA SER A 267 -32.55 -11.30 34.89
C SER A 267 -32.75 -10.08 35.78
N HIS A 268 -31.67 -9.37 36.13
CA HIS A 268 -31.70 -8.12 36.87
C HIS A 268 -32.40 -6.97 36.13
N ILE A 269 -32.48 -7.03 34.78
CA ILE A 269 -33.22 -6.06 33.97
C ILE A 269 -34.67 -6.51 33.92
N THR A 270 -35.58 -5.80 34.60
CA THR A 270 -36.99 -6.20 34.72
C THR A 270 -37.81 -5.95 33.46
N ASP A 271 -37.47 -4.89 32.69
CA ASP A 271 -38.14 -4.58 31.43
C ASP A 271 -37.71 -5.57 30.33
N ALA A 272 -38.69 -6.18 29.68
CA ALA A 272 -38.42 -7.24 28.70
C ALA A 272 -37.75 -6.70 27.43
N LYS A 273 -38.10 -5.48 27.00
CA LYS A 273 -37.56 -4.87 25.78
C LYS A 273 -36.13 -4.39 26.01
N GLU A 274 -35.88 -3.77 27.15
CA GLU A 274 -34.53 -3.38 27.58
C GLU A 274 -33.62 -4.61 27.69
N ARG A 275 -34.10 -5.69 28.32
CA ARG A 275 -33.35 -6.94 28.44
C ARG A 275 -32.98 -7.52 27.08
N GLU A 276 -33.92 -7.51 26.14
CA GLU A 276 -33.70 -7.95 24.76
C GLU A 276 -32.66 -7.07 24.04
N GLN A 277 -32.79 -5.75 24.15
CA GLN A 277 -31.83 -4.80 23.55
C GLN A 277 -30.42 -4.95 24.11
N VAL A 278 -30.27 -5.13 25.42
CA VAL A 278 -28.99 -5.42 26.06
C VAL A 278 -28.43 -6.75 25.58
N GLY A 279 -29.27 -7.77 25.42
CA GLY A 279 -28.87 -9.06 24.83
C GLY A 279 -28.33 -8.93 23.39
N TYR A 280 -28.99 -8.14 22.55
CA TYR A 280 -28.50 -7.86 21.19
C TYR A 280 -27.19 -7.07 21.19
N LYS A 281 -27.08 -6.06 22.06
CA LYS A 281 -25.85 -5.29 22.24
C LYS A 281 -24.69 -6.20 22.64
N LEU A 282 -24.89 -7.07 23.63
CA LEU A 282 -23.89 -8.03 24.10
C LEU A 282 -23.40 -8.95 22.99
N ALA A 283 -24.31 -9.48 22.18
CA ALA A 283 -23.97 -10.32 21.03
C ALA A 283 -23.18 -9.56 19.96
N ASN A 284 -23.58 -8.31 19.67
CA ASN A 284 -22.92 -7.47 18.67
C ASN A 284 -21.52 -7.04 19.11
N GLU A 285 -21.35 -6.65 20.37
CA GLU A 285 -20.05 -6.30 20.95
C GLU A 285 -19.10 -7.52 20.94
N TYR A 286 -19.59 -8.70 21.32
CA TYR A 286 -18.80 -9.93 21.26
C TYR A 286 -18.35 -10.28 19.83
N ARG A 287 -19.26 -10.19 18.86
CA ARG A 287 -18.93 -10.42 17.43
C ARG A 287 -17.93 -9.40 16.92
N SER A 288 -18.11 -8.12 17.25
CA SER A 288 -17.18 -7.05 16.88
C SER A 288 -15.81 -7.28 17.54
N ALA A 289 -15.80 -7.73 18.80
CA ALA A 289 -14.57 -8.02 19.52
C ALA A 289 -13.77 -9.16 18.85
N LEU A 290 -14.45 -10.22 18.41
CA LEU A 290 -13.85 -11.30 17.62
C LEU A 290 -13.31 -10.81 16.28
N LEU A 291 -14.07 -10.00 15.54
CA LEU A 291 -13.62 -9.52 14.22
C LEU A 291 -12.39 -8.62 14.31
N GLY A 292 -12.25 -7.84 15.39
CA GLY A 292 -11.15 -6.91 15.58
C GLY A 292 -9.79 -7.55 15.89
N GLU A 293 -9.72 -8.82 16.29
CA GLU A 293 -8.48 -9.45 16.77
C GLU A 293 -7.28 -9.32 15.80
N PRO A 294 -7.42 -9.53 14.47
CA PRO A 294 -6.30 -9.38 13.55
C PRO A 294 -5.79 -7.93 13.47
N MET A 295 -6.69 -6.95 13.47
CA MET A 295 -6.30 -5.54 13.43
C MET A 295 -5.67 -5.11 14.77
N LYS A 296 -6.14 -5.67 15.88
CA LYS A 296 -5.52 -5.46 17.20
C LYS A 296 -4.13 -6.05 17.30
N LEU A 297 -3.79 -7.10 16.55
CA LEU A 297 -2.40 -7.58 16.45
C LEU A 297 -1.51 -6.51 15.82
N ILE A 298 -1.96 -5.90 14.72
CA ILE A 298 -1.22 -4.81 14.06
C ILE A 298 -1.06 -3.62 15.00
N GLU A 299 -2.14 -3.19 15.65
CA GLU A 299 -2.08 -2.13 16.67
C GLU A 299 -1.10 -2.47 17.79
N TYR A 300 -1.13 -3.69 18.32
CA TYR A 300 -0.26 -4.13 19.41
C TYR A 300 1.22 -4.13 19.01
N ILE A 301 1.55 -4.60 17.80
CA ILE A 301 2.91 -4.57 17.25
C ILE A 301 3.43 -3.14 17.22
N LEU A 302 2.64 -2.22 16.65
CA LEU A 302 3.03 -0.82 16.51
C LEU A 302 3.11 -0.13 17.87
N ARG A 303 2.08 -0.26 18.71
CA ARG A 303 2.03 0.32 20.06
C ARG A 303 3.19 -0.14 20.95
N SER A 304 3.60 -1.40 20.79
CA SER A 304 4.72 -1.98 21.55
C SER A 304 6.08 -1.77 20.90
N ASN A 305 6.16 -1.04 19.77
CA ASN A 305 7.39 -0.83 19.00
C ASN A 305 8.11 -2.14 18.61
N ARG A 306 7.33 -3.17 18.31
CA ARG A 306 7.84 -4.51 17.92
C ARG A 306 8.20 -4.54 16.44
N PRO A 307 9.12 -5.42 16.02
CA PRO A 307 9.39 -5.66 14.60
C PRO A 307 8.10 -6.06 13.88
N PHE A 308 7.82 -5.43 12.74
CA PHE A 308 6.60 -5.70 11.97
C PHE A 308 6.54 -7.12 11.40
N THR A 309 7.67 -7.85 11.41
CA THR A 309 7.72 -9.29 11.13
C THR A 309 6.78 -10.11 12.00
N GLU A 310 6.40 -9.62 13.19
CA GLU A 310 5.41 -10.25 14.06
C GLU A 310 4.02 -10.40 13.38
N ILE A 311 3.73 -9.66 12.30
CA ILE A 311 2.49 -9.82 11.54
C ILE A 311 2.29 -11.25 10.99
N VAL A 312 3.38 -12.00 10.77
CA VAL A 312 3.34 -13.42 10.39
C VAL A 312 4.12 -14.34 11.35
N THR A 313 4.91 -13.80 12.28
CA THR A 313 5.74 -14.60 13.21
C THR A 313 5.25 -14.59 14.65
N ALA A 314 4.27 -13.75 15.00
CA ALA A 314 3.73 -13.73 16.37
C ALA A 314 3.19 -15.11 16.75
N ASP A 315 3.68 -15.64 17.86
CA ASP A 315 3.26 -16.93 18.41
C ASP A 315 2.08 -16.79 19.41
N TYR A 316 1.32 -15.71 19.25
CA TYR A 316 0.17 -15.32 20.07
C TYR A 316 -0.94 -14.70 19.21
N ILE A 317 -2.14 -14.62 19.76
CA ILE A 317 -3.30 -13.90 19.22
C ILE A 317 -3.74 -12.83 20.20
N MET A 318 -4.36 -11.77 19.71
CA MET A 318 -5.00 -10.76 20.55
C MET A 318 -6.39 -11.23 20.96
N VAL A 319 -6.70 -11.20 22.25
CA VAL A 319 -8.04 -11.57 22.76
C VAL A 319 -8.56 -10.51 23.71
N SER A 320 -9.87 -10.32 23.72
CA SER A 320 -10.55 -9.46 24.68
C SER A 320 -11.23 -10.26 25.79
N PRO A 321 -11.76 -9.63 26.86
CA PRO A 321 -12.58 -10.32 27.84
C PRO A 321 -13.76 -11.07 27.21
N TYR A 322 -14.34 -10.54 26.13
CA TYR A 322 -15.47 -11.16 25.45
C TYR A 322 -15.03 -12.30 24.54
N SER A 323 -13.96 -12.12 23.77
CA SER A 323 -13.47 -13.21 22.91
C SER A 323 -12.79 -14.33 23.70
N SER A 324 -12.13 -14.04 24.82
CA SER A 324 -11.58 -15.04 25.74
C SER A 324 -12.65 -15.95 26.36
N ARG A 325 -13.88 -15.46 26.60
CA ARG A 325 -15.03 -16.31 26.95
C ARG A 325 -15.38 -17.28 25.82
N GLY A 326 -15.37 -16.79 24.57
CA GLY A 326 -15.58 -17.61 23.38
C GLY A 326 -14.52 -18.70 23.21
N TYR A 327 -13.26 -18.37 23.42
CA TYR A 327 -12.14 -19.33 23.43
C TYR A 327 -12.13 -20.26 24.66
N GLY A 328 -12.93 -19.97 25.69
CA GLY A 328 -13.02 -20.78 26.91
C GLY A 328 -11.88 -20.57 27.91
N ILE A 329 -11.14 -19.46 27.79
CA ILE A 329 -9.92 -19.20 28.57
C ILE A 329 -10.04 -18.00 29.51
N LEU A 330 -11.22 -17.37 29.63
CA LEU A 330 -11.39 -16.16 30.46
C LEU A 330 -10.80 -16.35 31.87
N GLU A 331 -11.11 -17.44 32.55
CA GLU A 331 -10.64 -17.69 33.92
C GLU A 331 -9.10 -17.79 34.01
N GLU A 332 -8.40 -18.16 32.93
CA GLU A 332 -6.94 -18.22 32.88
C GLU A 332 -6.30 -16.83 32.69
N VAL A 333 -7.03 -15.88 32.08
CA VAL A 333 -6.47 -14.59 31.67
C VAL A 333 -7.17 -13.38 32.30
N LYS A 334 -8.22 -13.57 33.09
CA LYS A 334 -9.07 -12.52 33.66
C LYS A 334 -8.28 -11.45 34.40
N ASP A 335 -7.32 -11.86 35.22
CA ASP A 335 -6.50 -10.97 36.06
C ASP A 335 -5.48 -10.14 35.26
N ARG A 336 -5.36 -10.38 33.95
CA ARG A 336 -4.51 -9.61 33.04
C ARG A 336 -5.25 -8.44 32.40
N PHE A 337 -6.58 -8.41 32.47
CA PHE A 337 -7.39 -7.30 32.00
C PHE A 337 -7.55 -6.27 33.11
N ALA A 338 -7.44 -4.99 32.77
CA ALA A 338 -7.76 -3.89 33.67
C ALA A 338 -9.27 -3.84 33.95
N ASN A 339 -10.10 -4.10 32.93
CA ASN A 339 -11.55 -4.17 33.03
C ASN A 339 -12.10 -5.42 32.31
N PRO A 340 -12.42 -6.50 33.04
CA PRO A 340 -13.03 -7.70 32.47
C PRO A 340 -14.42 -7.52 31.84
N ASP A 341 -15.03 -6.35 31.99
CA ASP A 341 -16.31 -5.97 31.36
C ASP A 341 -16.13 -5.07 30.12
N ASP A 342 -14.91 -4.67 29.78
CA ASP A 342 -14.62 -3.96 28.53
C ASP A 342 -14.51 -4.96 27.37
N PRO A 343 -15.44 -4.99 26.40
CA PRO A 343 -15.38 -5.91 25.26
C PRO A 343 -14.18 -5.67 24.33
N PHE A 344 -13.55 -4.49 24.40
CA PHE A 344 -12.53 -4.03 23.46
C PHE A 344 -11.16 -3.76 24.11
N GLU A 345 -10.93 -4.21 25.33
CA GLU A 345 -9.59 -4.32 25.91
C GLU A 345 -8.91 -5.58 25.37
N TYR A 346 -7.74 -5.48 24.72
CA TYR A 346 -7.07 -6.64 24.12
C TYR A 346 -5.72 -6.94 24.76
N ILE A 347 -5.44 -8.22 24.98
CA ILE A 347 -4.14 -8.71 25.47
C ILE A 347 -3.62 -9.84 24.58
N PRO A 348 -2.28 -10.00 24.45
CA PRO A 348 -1.70 -11.11 23.70
C PRO A 348 -1.79 -12.43 24.48
N VAL A 349 -2.23 -13.51 23.84
CA VAL A 349 -2.39 -14.84 24.46
C VAL A 349 -1.92 -15.95 23.54
N LYS A 350 -1.29 -16.98 24.13
CA LYS A 350 -1.03 -18.26 23.47
C LYS A 350 -2.17 -19.21 23.78
N LEU A 351 -2.95 -19.58 22.76
CA LEU A 351 -4.04 -20.53 22.93
C LEU A 351 -3.47 -21.93 23.17
N ARG A 352 -4.20 -22.76 23.90
CA ARG A 352 -3.91 -24.20 23.96
C ARG A 352 -4.25 -24.86 22.63
N ALA A 353 -3.62 -25.98 22.34
CA ALA A 353 -3.95 -26.77 21.16
C ALA A 353 -5.44 -27.11 21.15
N LEU A 354 -6.07 -27.05 19.98
CA LEU A 354 -7.52 -27.23 19.88
C LEU A 354 -7.92 -28.66 20.27
N VAL A 355 -8.98 -28.76 21.07
CA VAL A 355 -9.58 -30.04 21.46
C VAL A 355 -10.90 -30.17 20.74
N GLY A 356 -11.01 -31.17 19.87
CA GLY A 356 -12.24 -31.47 19.14
C GLY A 356 -13.25 -32.20 20.01
N ARG A 357 -14.48 -32.32 19.51
CA ARG A 357 -15.52 -33.15 20.15
C ARG A 357 -15.16 -34.62 20.10
N ASN A 358 -14.38 -35.01 19.09
CA ASN A 358 -13.78 -36.33 18.98
C ASN A 358 -12.25 -36.23 19.00
N LYS A 359 -11.58 -37.24 19.57
CA LYS A 359 -10.10 -37.29 19.64
C LYS A 359 -9.42 -37.19 18.26
N SER A 360 -10.08 -37.61 17.19
CA SER A 360 -9.56 -37.50 15.81
C SER A 360 -9.44 -36.06 15.31
N GLU A 361 -10.24 -35.15 15.88
CA GLU A 361 -10.25 -33.74 15.54
C GLU A 361 -9.34 -32.91 16.48
N ASN A 362 -8.69 -33.54 17.47
CA ASN A 362 -7.70 -32.84 18.28
C ASN A 362 -6.54 -32.33 17.40
N GLN A 363 -6.11 -31.11 17.70
CA GLN A 363 -4.94 -30.54 17.06
C GLN A 363 -3.67 -31.20 17.56
N GLU A 364 -2.82 -31.63 16.63
CA GLU A 364 -1.48 -32.08 16.98
C GLU A 364 -0.63 -30.87 17.36
N SER A 365 0.03 -30.96 18.52
CA SER A 365 0.94 -29.92 18.96
C SER A 365 2.00 -30.50 19.88
N ALA A 366 3.26 -30.37 19.47
CA ALA A 366 4.39 -30.79 20.30
C ALA A 366 4.57 -29.89 21.54
N SER A 367 4.10 -28.63 21.48
CA SER A 367 4.19 -27.66 22.58
C SER A 367 2.99 -27.67 23.52
N GLY A 368 1.89 -28.35 23.15
CA GLY A 368 0.60 -28.26 23.82
C GLY A 368 -0.17 -26.96 23.56
N ASN A 369 0.40 -26.04 22.77
CA ASN A 369 -0.22 -24.77 22.39
C ASN A 369 -0.64 -24.79 20.92
N TYR A 370 -1.63 -23.95 20.57
CA TYR A 370 -1.97 -23.68 19.19
C TYR A 370 -0.77 -23.01 18.49
N PRO A 371 -0.35 -23.50 17.32
CA PRO A 371 0.83 -23.01 16.58
C PRO A 371 0.50 -21.69 15.86
N HIS A 372 0.47 -20.59 16.61
CA HIS A 372 0.25 -19.26 16.06
C HIS A 372 1.37 -18.81 15.11
N SER A 373 1.00 -17.99 14.13
CA SER A 373 1.83 -17.42 13.07
C SER A 373 1.25 -16.06 12.64
N GLY A 374 1.11 -15.14 13.60
CA GLY A 374 0.49 -13.83 13.39
C GLY A 374 -0.88 -13.94 12.72
N ILE A 375 -1.13 -13.10 11.71
CA ILE A 375 -2.41 -13.06 10.99
C ILE A 375 -2.71 -14.38 10.27
N LEU A 376 -1.69 -15.09 9.75
CA LEU A 376 -1.87 -16.29 8.93
C LEU A 376 -2.62 -17.42 9.63
N SER A 377 -2.48 -17.52 10.95
CA SER A 377 -3.10 -18.56 11.77
C SER A 377 -4.35 -18.08 12.51
N THR A 378 -4.76 -16.82 12.35
CA THR A 378 -6.01 -16.32 12.94
C THR A 378 -7.20 -17.01 12.27
N PHE A 379 -8.23 -17.32 13.06
CA PHE A 379 -9.44 -17.96 12.55
C PHE A 379 -10.19 -17.04 11.56
N GLN A 380 -10.06 -15.74 11.73
CA GLN A 380 -10.62 -14.69 10.88
C GLN A 380 -9.98 -14.72 9.49
N TYR A 381 -8.63 -14.76 9.39
CA TYR A 381 -7.94 -14.86 8.10
C TYR A 381 -8.25 -16.18 7.40
N LEU A 382 -8.27 -17.29 8.15
CA LEU A 382 -8.58 -18.62 7.63
C LEU A 382 -10.03 -18.71 7.12
N SER A 383 -10.98 -18.04 7.78
CA SER A 383 -12.39 -18.00 7.37
C SER A 383 -12.65 -16.99 6.25
N ARG A 384 -11.94 -15.85 6.23
CA ARG A 384 -12.03 -14.85 5.15
C ARG A 384 -11.58 -15.43 3.81
N TYR A 385 -10.57 -16.28 3.83
CA TYR A 385 -10.05 -16.96 2.66
C TYR A 385 -10.32 -18.46 2.78
N PRO A 386 -11.54 -18.93 2.47
CA PRO A 386 -11.92 -20.31 2.67
C PRO A 386 -11.22 -21.26 1.70
N THR A 387 -11.28 -22.55 2.00
CA THR A 387 -10.85 -23.62 1.10
C THR A 387 -12.07 -24.38 0.59
N THR A 388 -11.93 -25.08 -0.54
CA THR A 388 -12.94 -25.97 -1.09
C THR A 388 -12.28 -27.25 -1.60
N GLU A 389 -13.09 -28.25 -1.96
CA GLU A 389 -12.60 -29.52 -2.52
C GLU A 389 -11.68 -29.31 -3.75
N THR A 390 -11.98 -28.32 -4.58
CA THR A 390 -11.22 -28.00 -5.80
C THR A 390 -10.11 -26.98 -5.57
N ASN A 391 -10.32 -26.00 -4.70
CA ASN A 391 -9.32 -24.98 -4.43
C ASN A 391 -8.14 -25.51 -3.61
N ARG A 392 -8.35 -26.46 -2.69
CA ARG A 392 -7.25 -27.13 -1.96
C ARG A 392 -6.27 -26.15 -1.29
N ASN A 393 -6.80 -25.12 -0.63
CA ASN A 393 -6.08 -23.99 -0.01
C ASN A 393 -5.33 -23.04 -0.96
N ARG A 394 -5.46 -23.17 -2.28
CA ARG A 394 -4.80 -22.28 -3.24
C ARG A 394 -5.23 -20.82 -3.13
N LEU A 395 -6.45 -20.55 -2.64
CA LEU A 395 -6.89 -19.17 -2.33
C LEU A 395 -6.04 -18.59 -1.19
N ARG A 396 -5.88 -19.32 -0.09
CA ARG A 396 -5.03 -18.88 1.04
C ARG A 396 -3.58 -18.68 0.61
N ALA A 397 -3.06 -19.58 -0.20
CA ALA A 397 -1.72 -19.45 -0.77
C ALA A 397 -1.58 -18.22 -1.68
N ARG A 398 -2.58 -17.96 -2.55
CA ARG A 398 -2.61 -16.76 -3.39
C ARG A 398 -2.58 -15.50 -2.52
N MET A 399 -3.44 -15.42 -1.52
CA MET A 399 -3.52 -14.25 -0.65
C MET A 399 -2.27 -14.10 0.21
N PHE A 400 -1.62 -15.20 0.60
CA PHE A 400 -0.31 -15.15 1.24
C PHE A 400 0.74 -14.47 0.34
N TYR A 401 0.86 -14.88 -0.92
CA TYR A 401 1.80 -14.27 -1.88
C TYR A 401 1.48 -12.79 -2.11
N LEU A 402 0.20 -12.45 -2.26
CA LEU A 402 -0.23 -11.07 -2.46
C LEU A 402 0.08 -10.19 -1.24
N HIS A 403 -0.35 -10.62 -0.06
CA HIS A 403 -0.24 -9.80 1.14
C HIS A 403 1.17 -9.72 1.71
N PHE A 404 1.95 -10.80 1.67
CA PHE A 404 3.21 -10.85 2.40
C PHE A 404 4.44 -10.86 1.49
N LEU A 405 4.26 -11.06 0.18
CA LEU A 405 5.36 -11.06 -0.79
C LEU A 405 5.09 -10.14 -2.00
N GLY A 406 3.96 -9.43 -2.05
CA GLY A 406 3.64 -8.47 -3.12
C GLY A 406 3.47 -9.12 -4.50
N VAL A 407 3.10 -10.40 -4.54
CA VAL A 407 2.97 -11.16 -5.79
C VAL A 407 1.51 -11.51 -6.05
N ASP A 408 0.89 -10.91 -7.08
CA ASP A 408 -0.38 -11.41 -7.59
C ASP A 408 -0.16 -12.60 -8.52
N VAL A 409 -0.38 -13.79 -7.97
CA VAL A 409 -0.23 -15.06 -8.72
C VAL A 409 -1.12 -15.10 -9.97
N LEU A 410 -2.23 -14.36 -10.02
CA LEU A 410 -3.10 -14.32 -11.20
C LEU A 410 -2.57 -13.46 -12.34
N GLU A 411 -1.57 -12.60 -12.08
CA GLU A 411 -0.88 -11.83 -13.12
C GLU A 411 0.36 -12.53 -13.68
N LEU A 412 0.83 -13.62 -13.03
CA LEU A 412 2.04 -14.34 -13.44
C LEU A 412 1.87 -15.19 -14.72
N ALA A 413 0.65 -15.42 -15.20
CA ALA A 413 0.40 -16.23 -16.39
C ALA A 413 -0.42 -15.47 -17.44
N ALA A 414 0.05 -15.49 -18.68
CA ALA A 414 -0.78 -15.17 -19.83
C ALA A 414 -1.96 -16.15 -19.84
N ARG A 415 -3.20 -15.65 -19.72
CA ARG A 415 -4.45 -16.43 -19.73
C ARG A 415 -4.76 -17.00 -21.12
N GLY A 416 -3.79 -17.66 -21.75
CA GLY A 416 -3.89 -18.28 -23.07
C GLY A 416 -4.06 -19.80 -23.03
N SER A 417 -3.95 -20.45 -21.86
CA SER A 417 -4.04 -21.90 -21.74
C SER A 417 -5.50 -22.38 -21.79
N ASP A 418 -5.81 -23.23 -22.76
CA ASP A 418 -7.06 -24.00 -22.77
C ASP A 418 -6.97 -25.12 -21.72
N ALA A 419 -7.49 -24.83 -20.52
CA ALA A 419 -7.51 -25.78 -19.41
C ALA A 419 -8.25 -27.09 -19.76
N ALA A 420 -9.20 -27.08 -20.70
CA ALA A 420 -9.90 -28.28 -21.13
C ALA A 420 -8.99 -29.19 -21.95
N THR A 421 -8.20 -28.62 -22.87
CA THR A 421 -7.18 -29.35 -23.63
C THR A 421 -6.13 -29.95 -22.72
N ALA A 422 -5.60 -29.17 -21.76
CA ALA A 422 -4.64 -29.67 -20.77
C ALA A 422 -5.20 -30.84 -19.95
N THR A 423 -6.47 -30.74 -19.53
CA THR A 423 -7.18 -31.79 -18.77
C THR A 423 -7.42 -33.05 -19.59
N ALA A 424 -7.60 -32.93 -20.91
CA ALA A 424 -7.74 -34.09 -21.80
C ALA A 424 -6.40 -34.80 -22.04
N GLN A 425 -5.29 -34.05 -22.06
CA GLN A 425 -3.96 -34.57 -22.38
C GLN A 425 -3.22 -35.15 -21.16
N PHE A 426 -3.39 -34.55 -19.99
CA PHE A 426 -2.63 -34.89 -18.79
C PHE A 426 -3.52 -35.46 -17.69
N LYS A 427 -3.04 -36.49 -16.99
CA LYS A 427 -3.77 -37.10 -15.87
C LYS A 427 -3.87 -36.14 -14.68
N ILE A 428 -2.82 -35.36 -14.42
CA ILE A 428 -2.73 -34.36 -13.38
C ILE A 428 -2.16 -33.09 -14.02
N PRO A 429 -2.99 -32.28 -14.70
CA PRO A 429 -2.51 -31.11 -15.45
C PRO A 429 -1.67 -30.16 -14.59
N THR A 430 -2.06 -29.93 -13.34
CA THR A 430 -1.35 -29.04 -12.40
C THR A 430 0.09 -29.46 -12.09
N MET A 431 0.46 -30.72 -12.34
CA MET A 431 1.82 -31.24 -12.11
C MET A 431 2.52 -31.70 -13.39
N GLN A 432 1.81 -31.76 -14.52
CA GLN A 432 2.30 -32.39 -15.75
C GLN A 432 2.22 -31.48 -16.98
N ALA A 433 1.20 -30.62 -17.04
CA ALA A 433 1.01 -29.67 -18.13
C ALA A 433 1.91 -28.44 -17.87
N PRO A 434 2.92 -28.17 -18.71
CA PRO A 434 3.88 -27.07 -18.48
C PRO A 434 3.19 -25.72 -18.18
N GLU A 435 2.11 -25.42 -18.89
CA GLU A 435 1.30 -24.20 -18.75
C GLU A 435 0.56 -24.09 -17.41
N CYS A 436 0.36 -25.20 -16.69
CA CYS A 436 -0.22 -25.21 -15.35
C CYS A 436 0.87 -25.28 -14.27
N VAL A 437 1.92 -26.06 -14.51
CA VAL A 437 3.02 -26.29 -13.56
C VAL A 437 3.69 -24.97 -13.14
N VAL A 438 3.80 -24.00 -14.05
CA VAL A 438 4.42 -22.69 -13.80
C VAL A 438 3.87 -21.97 -12.56
N CYS A 439 2.56 -22.00 -12.36
CA CYS A 439 1.94 -21.42 -11.18
C CYS A 439 1.89 -22.43 -10.02
N HIS A 440 1.55 -23.69 -10.33
CA HIS A 440 1.31 -24.70 -9.30
C HIS A 440 2.57 -25.13 -8.56
N LYS A 441 3.75 -25.10 -9.18
CA LYS A 441 5.05 -25.38 -8.51
C LYS A 441 5.33 -24.40 -7.37
N THR A 442 4.81 -23.18 -7.46
CA THR A 442 4.97 -22.11 -6.45
C THR A 442 3.78 -22.06 -5.49
N LEU A 443 2.56 -22.25 -6.01
CA LEU A 443 1.32 -22.09 -5.26
C LEU A 443 0.95 -23.32 -4.41
N ASP A 444 1.11 -24.53 -4.96
CA ASP A 444 0.68 -25.76 -4.29
C ASP A 444 1.49 -26.08 -3.02
N PRO A 445 2.81 -25.85 -2.96
CA PRO A 445 3.57 -26.05 -1.72
C PRO A 445 3.04 -25.22 -0.55
N VAL A 446 2.76 -23.93 -0.78
CA VAL A 446 2.19 -23.05 0.25
C VAL A 446 0.76 -23.46 0.59
N ALA A 447 -0.05 -23.85 -0.41
CA ALA A 447 -1.40 -24.36 -0.16
C ALA A 447 -1.36 -25.64 0.71
N GLY A 448 -0.35 -26.48 0.50
CA GLY A 448 -0.05 -27.64 1.32
C GLY A 448 0.35 -27.30 2.75
N LEU A 449 0.81 -26.09 3.07
CA LEU A 449 1.09 -25.69 4.47
C LEU A 449 -0.20 -25.42 5.27
N PHE A 450 -1.31 -25.11 4.59
CA PHE A 450 -2.63 -24.93 5.20
C PHE A 450 -3.44 -26.23 5.33
N GLN A 451 -2.83 -27.38 5.05
CA GLN A 451 -3.53 -28.67 4.91
C GLN A 451 -4.29 -29.16 6.17
N ASP A 452 -3.95 -28.66 7.37
CA ASP A 452 -4.70 -28.93 8.60
C ASP A 452 -5.99 -28.12 8.73
N TYR A 453 -6.17 -27.12 7.89
CA TYR A 453 -7.34 -26.26 7.85
C TYR A 453 -8.25 -26.63 6.66
N TRP A 454 -8.43 -27.93 6.43
CA TRP A 454 -9.09 -28.47 5.23
C TRP A 454 -10.63 -28.41 5.29
N ARG A 455 -11.22 -28.01 6.41
CA ARG A 455 -12.67 -27.99 6.58
C ARG A 455 -13.27 -26.76 5.88
N PHE A 456 -14.37 -26.99 5.17
CA PHE A 456 -15.05 -25.96 4.35
C PHE A 456 -16.46 -25.62 4.86
N ASP A 457 -17.01 -26.38 5.82
CA ASP A 457 -18.15 -25.91 6.62
C ASP A 457 -17.61 -25.06 7.77
N ALA A 458 -17.42 -23.76 7.50
CA ALA A 458 -16.79 -22.83 8.44
C ALA A 458 -17.53 -22.71 9.78
N ASN A 459 -18.85 -22.95 9.79
CA ASN A 459 -19.64 -22.95 11.03
C ASN A 459 -19.36 -24.19 11.90
N PHE A 460 -19.06 -25.31 11.24
CA PHE A 460 -18.79 -26.57 11.89
C PHE A 460 -17.32 -26.71 12.31
N ALA A 461 -16.37 -26.46 11.40
CA ALA A 461 -14.94 -26.64 11.63
C ALA A 461 -14.10 -25.77 10.67
N ILE A 462 -13.04 -25.12 11.19
CA ILE A 462 -11.97 -24.51 10.36
C ILE A 462 -10.76 -25.45 10.34
N TYR A 463 -10.30 -25.85 11.52
CA TYR A 463 -9.29 -26.89 11.69
C TYR A 463 -9.92 -28.27 11.46
N GLY A 464 -9.18 -29.17 10.83
CA GLY A 464 -9.56 -30.56 10.66
C GLY A 464 -8.83 -31.17 9.48
N ARG A 465 -8.25 -32.34 9.71
CA ARG A 465 -7.42 -33.04 8.73
C ARG A 465 -8.28 -33.82 7.75
N ARG A 466 -7.81 -33.92 6.51
CA ARG A 466 -8.36 -34.86 5.54
C ARG A 466 -8.09 -36.30 6.00
N LYS A 467 -9.12 -37.15 6.03
CA LYS A 467 -9.03 -38.52 6.56
C LYS A 467 -8.08 -39.40 5.76
N GLU A 468 -8.04 -39.20 4.45
CA GLU A 468 -7.21 -39.98 3.53
C GLU A 468 -5.79 -39.41 3.37
N GLY A 469 -5.40 -38.46 4.22
CA GLY A 469 -4.15 -37.70 4.07
C GLY A 469 -4.27 -36.56 3.06
N TRP A 470 -3.22 -35.76 2.93
CA TRP A 470 -3.18 -34.68 1.94
C TRP A 470 -3.14 -35.23 0.51
N PHE A 471 -3.50 -34.38 -0.45
CA PHE A 471 -3.55 -34.73 -1.86
C PHE A 471 -2.17 -35.14 -2.40
N SER A 472 -2.10 -36.26 -3.13
CA SER A 472 -0.87 -36.74 -3.78
C SER A 472 -0.71 -36.25 -5.23
N ASP A 473 -1.75 -35.63 -5.78
CA ASP A 473 -1.81 -34.94 -7.07
C ASP A 473 -1.58 -33.43 -6.91
N MET A 474 -0.74 -33.04 -5.95
CA MET A 474 -0.24 -31.68 -5.71
C MET A 474 1.27 -31.73 -5.41
N PHE A 475 1.97 -30.63 -5.63
CA PHE A 475 3.36 -30.49 -5.17
C PHE A 475 3.42 -30.56 -3.64
N GLU A 476 4.54 -31.09 -3.13
CA GLU A 476 4.76 -31.28 -1.69
C GLU A 476 4.70 -29.95 -0.93
N ALA A 477 4.19 -30.00 0.30
CA ALA A 477 4.08 -28.82 1.15
C ALA A 477 5.46 -28.22 1.44
N GLY A 478 5.57 -26.89 1.32
CA GLY A 478 6.86 -26.21 1.39
C GLY A 478 6.79 -24.76 0.93
N PHE A 479 7.95 -24.13 0.78
CA PHE A 479 8.07 -22.75 0.33
C PHE A 479 9.37 -22.57 -0.47
N GLU A 480 9.26 -21.99 -1.67
CA GLU A 480 10.41 -21.61 -2.53
C GLU A 480 11.48 -22.72 -2.69
N GLY A 481 11.02 -23.95 -2.96
CA GLY A 481 11.89 -25.12 -3.17
C GLY A 481 12.37 -25.82 -1.90
N GLU A 482 12.07 -25.27 -0.71
CA GLU A 482 12.29 -25.95 0.57
C GLU A 482 11.03 -26.71 0.98
N ASN A 483 11.13 -28.03 1.07
CA ASN A 483 10.05 -28.87 1.58
C ASN A 483 9.87 -28.71 3.09
N LEU A 484 8.63 -28.78 3.56
CA LEU A 484 8.29 -28.79 4.98
C LEU A 484 8.85 -30.08 5.63
N PRO A 485 9.72 -29.99 6.65
CA PRO A 485 10.17 -31.16 7.38
C PRO A 485 9.02 -31.81 8.17
N ASP A 486 8.98 -33.15 8.22
CA ASP A 486 7.90 -33.90 8.89
C ASP A 486 7.69 -33.47 10.35
N GLN A 487 8.77 -33.22 11.09
CA GLN A 487 8.71 -32.76 12.48
C GLN A 487 8.10 -31.35 12.67
N GLU A 488 8.07 -30.54 11.60
CA GLU A 488 7.53 -29.18 11.60
C GLU A 488 6.06 -29.14 11.16
N ARG A 489 5.52 -30.29 10.77
CA ARG A 489 4.17 -30.41 10.20
C ARG A 489 3.08 -29.85 11.11
N TRP A 490 3.19 -30.04 12.42
CA TRP A 490 2.23 -29.56 13.41
C TRP A 490 2.22 -28.02 13.55
N ARG A 491 3.27 -27.32 13.07
CA ARG A 491 3.40 -25.86 13.11
C ARG A 491 3.71 -25.26 11.73
N ALA A 492 3.17 -25.86 10.67
CA ALA A 492 3.49 -25.53 9.28
C ALA A 492 3.37 -24.03 8.94
N LEU A 493 2.37 -23.32 9.48
CA LEU A 493 2.23 -21.88 9.26
C LEU A 493 3.32 -21.06 9.96
N ALA A 494 3.71 -21.40 11.20
CA ALA A 494 4.82 -20.74 11.87
C ALA A 494 6.14 -20.94 11.10
N TRP A 495 6.37 -22.15 10.58
CA TRP A 495 7.50 -22.46 9.69
C TRP A 495 7.48 -21.61 8.40
N LEU A 496 6.30 -21.32 7.85
CA LEU A 496 6.12 -20.41 6.72
C LEU A 496 6.44 -18.96 7.12
N GLY A 497 5.90 -18.48 8.24
CA GLY A 497 6.15 -17.14 8.75
C GLY A 497 7.64 -16.84 8.93
N GLU A 498 8.39 -17.78 9.52
CA GLU A 498 9.85 -17.70 9.70
C GLU A 498 10.64 -17.55 8.39
N ARG A 499 10.15 -18.11 7.28
CA ARG A 499 10.77 -17.99 5.95
C ARG A 499 10.33 -16.75 5.22
N THR A 500 9.06 -16.40 5.35
CA THR A 500 8.45 -15.22 4.75
C THR A 500 9.23 -13.96 5.13
N VAL A 501 9.54 -13.79 6.41
CA VAL A 501 10.24 -12.57 6.90
C VAL A 501 11.72 -12.52 6.52
N LYS A 502 12.30 -13.65 6.07
CA LYS A 502 13.66 -13.72 5.52
C LYS A 502 13.68 -13.49 4.02
N ASP A 503 12.52 -13.57 3.37
CA ASP A 503 12.39 -13.32 1.95
C ASP A 503 12.50 -11.81 1.66
N PRO A 504 13.38 -11.36 0.76
CA PRO A 504 13.49 -9.94 0.41
C PRO A 504 12.18 -9.30 -0.06
N ARG A 505 11.27 -10.11 -0.64
CA ARG A 505 9.95 -9.65 -1.08
C ARG A 505 9.06 -9.20 0.08
N PHE A 506 9.29 -9.68 1.31
CA PHE A 506 8.51 -9.25 2.47
C PHE A 506 8.72 -7.77 2.78
N ALA A 507 9.98 -7.31 2.84
CA ALA A 507 10.30 -5.90 3.10
C ALA A 507 9.73 -4.99 1.99
N ILE A 508 9.82 -5.45 0.74
CA ILE A 508 9.20 -4.78 -0.41
C ILE A 508 7.68 -4.70 -0.19
N ALA A 509 6.98 -5.81 -0.01
CA ALA A 509 5.53 -5.85 0.13
C ALA A 509 5.02 -4.95 1.27
N MET A 510 5.70 -4.94 2.42
CA MET A 510 5.34 -4.06 3.53
C MET A 510 5.53 -2.58 3.17
N THR A 511 6.55 -2.26 2.38
CA THR A 511 6.79 -0.91 1.84
C THR A 511 5.69 -0.50 0.87
N GLU A 512 5.22 -1.40 0.01
CA GLU A 512 4.09 -1.16 -0.90
C GLU A 512 2.78 -0.95 -0.12
N HIS A 513 2.54 -1.74 0.93
CA HIS A 513 1.39 -1.55 1.82
C HIS A 513 1.45 -0.22 2.57
N ALA A 514 2.62 0.20 3.05
CA ALA A 514 2.78 1.51 3.68
C ALA A 514 2.44 2.66 2.72
N TYR A 515 2.83 2.55 1.44
CA TYR A 515 2.42 3.49 0.41
C TYR A 515 0.89 3.49 0.22
N TYR A 516 0.27 2.32 0.12
CA TYR A 516 -1.19 2.19 0.02
C TYR A 516 -1.91 2.76 1.25
N VAL A 517 -1.41 2.51 2.46
CA VAL A 517 -1.96 3.06 3.71
C VAL A 517 -1.97 4.59 3.67
N LEU A 518 -0.89 5.22 3.21
CA LEU A 518 -0.77 6.67 3.15
C LEU A 518 -1.61 7.28 2.02
N THR A 519 -1.54 6.69 0.82
CA THR A 519 -2.04 7.30 -0.42
C THR A 519 -3.37 6.73 -0.91
N GLY A 520 -3.80 5.57 -0.41
CA GLY A 520 -4.94 4.81 -0.93
C GLY A 520 -4.73 4.26 -2.35
N ARG A 521 -3.51 4.33 -2.89
CA ARG A 521 -3.17 3.93 -4.27
C ARG A 521 -2.21 2.74 -4.25
N ARG A 522 -2.37 1.83 -5.21
CA ARG A 522 -1.38 0.79 -5.49
C ARG A 522 -0.24 1.42 -6.29
N LEU A 523 0.97 0.89 -6.11
CA LEU A 523 2.13 1.32 -6.90
C LEU A 523 1.96 0.97 -8.38
N LEU A 524 2.66 1.73 -9.22
CA LEU A 524 2.75 1.51 -10.65
C LEU A 524 3.21 0.10 -10.95
N GLN A 525 2.52 -0.51 -11.92
CA GLN A 525 2.91 -1.78 -12.51
C GLN A 525 3.78 -1.55 -13.75
N PRO A 526 4.64 -2.50 -14.13
CA PRO A 526 5.40 -2.39 -15.37
C PRO A 526 4.42 -2.27 -16.57
N PRO A 527 4.68 -1.36 -17.52
CA PRO A 527 3.81 -1.22 -18.70
C PRO A 527 3.80 -2.52 -19.51
N LYS A 528 2.60 -2.99 -19.88
CA LYS A 528 2.41 -4.29 -20.56
C LYS A 528 2.40 -4.17 -22.09
N ASP A 529 1.91 -3.05 -22.64
CA ASP A 529 1.85 -2.83 -24.09
C ASP A 529 3.17 -2.25 -24.61
N ILE A 530 4.01 -3.11 -25.17
CA ILE A 530 5.34 -2.75 -25.69
C ILE A 530 5.29 -1.89 -26.97
N ASP A 531 4.14 -1.84 -27.63
CA ASP A 531 3.91 -1.06 -28.86
C ASP A 531 3.31 0.33 -28.56
N ASP A 532 2.94 0.62 -27.30
CA ASP A 532 2.49 1.96 -26.88
C ASP A 532 3.61 2.99 -27.15
N PRO A 533 3.36 4.06 -27.93
CA PRO A 533 4.32 5.15 -28.12
C PRO A 533 4.79 5.79 -26.80
N GLN A 534 4.03 5.66 -25.72
CA GLN A 534 4.35 6.16 -24.38
C GLN A 534 5.02 5.11 -23.48
N PHE A 535 5.31 3.90 -23.97
CA PHE A 535 5.89 2.80 -23.18
C PHE A 535 7.11 3.25 -22.39
N ALA A 536 8.07 3.90 -23.04
CA ALA A 536 9.31 4.33 -22.41
C ALA A 536 9.09 5.40 -21.32
N HIS A 537 8.12 6.29 -21.51
CA HIS A 537 7.76 7.32 -20.53
C HIS A 537 7.08 6.70 -19.29
N ARG A 538 6.10 5.82 -19.48
CA ARG A 538 5.46 5.07 -18.39
C ARG A 538 6.46 4.16 -17.66
N ARG A 539 7.39 3.58 -18.41
CA ARG A 539 8.47 2.74 -17.85
C ARG A 539 9.39 3.54 -16.95
N ARG A 540 9.74 4.77 -17.34
CA ARG A 540 10.55 5.66 -16.52
C ARG A 540 9.87 6.01 -15.20
N ALA A 541 8.57 6.30 -15.23
CA ALA A 541 7.76 6.51 -14.03
C ALA A 541 7.76 5.31 -13.09
N TYR A 542 7.50 4.12 -13.64
CA TYR A 542 7.57 2.86 -12.90
C TYR A 542 8.96 2.65 -12.26
N GLN A 543 10.04 2.89 -13.00
CA GLN A 543 11.41 2.70 -12.50
C GLN A 543 11.76 3.66 -11.37
N GLU A 544 11.38 4.93 -11.45
CA GLU A 544 11.66 5.89 -10.37
C GLU A 544 10.92 5.50 -9.09
N GLN A 545 9.62 5.21 -9.20
CA GLN A 545 8.84 4.77 -8.04
C GLN A 545 9.39 3.45 -7.47
N ARG A 546 9.84 2.52 -8.33
CA ARG A 546 10.42 1.26 -7.88
C ARG A 546 11.75 1.44 -7.14
N LYS A 547 12.60 2.35 -7.62
CA LYS A 547 13.88 2.68 -6.98
C LYS A 547 13.66 3.26 -5.58
N GLU A 548 12.62 4.07 -5.41
CA GLU A 548 12.25 4.60 -4.09
C GLU A 548 11.75 3.49 -3.15
N VAL A 549 10.86 2.61 -3.63
CA VAL A 549 10.41 1.41 -2.89
C VAL A 549 11.59 0.58 -2.42
N GLN A 550 12.56 0.29 -3.29
CA GLN A 550 13.74 -0.50 -2.94
C GLN A 550 14.63 0.20 -1.91
N THR A 551 14.76 1.52 -2.01
CA THR A 551 15.53 2.33 -1.05
C THR A 551 14.89 2.32 0.33
N ILE A 552 13.58 2.50 0.40
CA ILE A 552 12.82 2.50 1.65
C ILE A 552 12.77 1.08 2.26
N ALA A 553 12.55 0.03 1.45
CA ALA A 553 12.54 -1.36 1.90
C ALA A 553 13.89 -1.82 2.49
N ALA A 554 15.01 -1.34 1.92
CA ALA A 554 16.33 -1.58 2.47
C ALA A 554 16.48 -0.98 3.88
N ARG A 555 16.10 0.29 4.06
CA ARG A 555 16.11 0.96 5.37
C ARG A 555 15.18 0.29 6.37
N PHE A 556 14.01 -0.16 5.93
CA PHE A 556 13.06 -0.90 6.75
C PHE A 556 13.69 -2.18 7.32
N THR A 557 14.47 -2.89 6.51
CA THR A 557 15.24 -4.06 6.97
C THR A 557 16.37 -3.66 7.93
N GLU A 558 17.14 -2.63 7.59
CA GLU A 558 18.27 -2.12 8.41
C GLU A 558 17.83 -1.64 9.81
N THR A 559 16.64 -1.06 9.89
CA THR A 559 16.05 -0.57 11.15
C THR A 559 15.36 -1.67 11.96
N GLY A 560 15.42 -2.93 11.53
CA GLY A 560 14.81 -4.06 12.24
C GLY A 560 13.29 -4.15 12.05
N PHE A 561 12.80 -3.80 10.86
CA PHE A 561 11.39 -3.85 10.47
C PHE A 561 10.48 -2.90 11.28
N GLN A 562 10.92 -1.66 11.48
CA GLN A 562 10.15 -0.63 12.20
C GLN A 562 9.15 0.09 11.29
N PHE A 563 7.88 -0.30 11.35
CA PHE A 563 6.86 0.17 10.41
C PHE A 563 6.50 1.66 10.56
N ARG A 564 6.65 2.27 11.74
CA ARG A 564 6.48 3.73 11.89
C ARG A 564 7.55 4.50 11.11
N GLN A 565 8.80 4.03 11.15
CA GLN A 565 9.88 4.63 10.35
C GLN A 565 9.58 4.50 8.87
N LEU A 566 9.06 3.34 8.44
CA LEU A 566 8.64 3.10 7.05
C LEU A 566 7.60 4.12 6.55
N LEU A 567 6.60 4.47 7.37
CA LEU A 567 5.64 5.54 7.04
C LEU A 567 6.30 6.92 6.96
N THR A 568 7.24 7.21 7.86
CA THR A 568 8.00 8.46 7.88
C THR A 568 8.86 8.60 6.62
N ASP A 569 9.55 7.53 6.23
CA ASP A 569 10.41 7.49 5.04
C ASP A 569 9.60 7.76 3.77
N TRP A 570 8.37 7.24 3.68
CA TRP A 570 7.44 7.59 2.59
C TRP A 570 6.97 9.04 2.64
N ILE A 571 6.61 9.58 3.80
CA ILE A 571 6.13 10.96 3.90
C ILE A 571 7.21 11.97 3.46
N LEU A 572 8.48 11.68 3.75
CA LEU A 572 9.61 12.54 3.40
C LEU A 572 10.08 12.37 1.95
N SER A 573 9.54 11.38 1.24
CA SER A 573 9.95 10.99 -0.10
C SER A 573 9.51 12.03 -1.15
N GLU A 574 10.24 12.13 -2.27
CA GLU A 574 9.89 13.09 -3.34
C GLU A 574 8.56 12.71 -3.99
N THR A 575 8.26 11.42 -4.13
CA THR A 575 6.97 10.95 -4.64
C THR A 575 5.80 11.38 -3.77
N TYR A 576 5.91 11.28 -2.44
CA TYR A 576 4.81 11.70 -1.56
C TYR A 576 4.64 13.22 -1.51
N ARG A 577 5.74 13.96 -1.66
CA ARG A 577 5.76 15.43 -1.64
C ARG A 577 5.30 16.06 -2.94
N ALA A 578 5.24 15.31 -4.04
CA ALA A 578 4.75 15.82 -5.32
C ALA A 578 3.27 16.24 -5.22
N ASP A 579 2.99 17.54 -5.39
CA ASP A 579 1.63 18.11 -5.34
C ASP A 579 1.02 18.21 -6.75
N GLY A 580 1.86 18.45 -7.76
CA GLY A 580 1.43 18.56 -9.16
C GLY A 580 2.48 19.20 -10.05
N LEU A 581 2.08 19.68 -11.23
CA LEU A 581 2.98 20.36 -12.16
C LEU A 581 3.14 21.84 -11.78
N ALA A 582 4.39 22.31 -11.68
CA ALA A 582 4.69 23.72 -11.40
C ALA A 582 4.36 24.65 -12.58
N THR A 583 4.42 24.11 -13.80
CA THR A 583 4.11 24.84 -15.04
C THR A 583 3.28 23.96 -15.98
N VAL A 584 2.53 24.58 -16.89
CA VAL A 584 1.75 23.85 -17.90
C VAL A 584 2.69 23.04 -18.80
N GLU A 585 2.65 21.72 -18.66
CA GLU A 585 3.36 20.79 -19.53
C GLU A 585 2.51 20.46 -20.77
N ARG A 586 3.14 20.41 -21.94
CA ARG A 586 2.48 20.16 -23.24
C ARG A 586 3.07 18.96 -23.98
N SER A 587 4.23 18.47 -23.58
CA SER A 587 4.84 17.27 -24.12
C SER A 587 4.02 16.04 -23.72
N PRO A 588 3.42 15.30 -24.67
CA PRO A 588 2.64 14.11 -24.35
C PRO A 588 3.45 13.06 -23.59
N GLY A 589 4.75 12.93 -23.92
CA GLY A 589 5.66 12.03 -23.23
C GLY A 589 5.88 12.41 -21.77
N ARG A 590 6.06 13.70 -21.49
CA ARG A 590 6.24 14.17 -20.12
C ARG A 590 4.96 14.06 -19.29
N LEU A 591 3.81 14.32 -19.91
CA LEU A 591 2.51 14.10 -19.26
C LEU A 591 2.30 12.62 -18.90
N ALA A 592 2.60 11.69 -19.83
CA ALA A 592 2.49 10.25 -19.56
C ALA A 592 3.47 9.77 -18.48
N GLU A 593 4.64 10.40 -18.39
CA GLU A 593 5.64 10.10 -17.35
C GLU A 593 5.19 10.57 -15.95
N LEU A 594 4.53 11.73 -15.85
CA LEU A 594 4.13 12.34 -14.58
C LEU A 594 2.66 12.07 -14.21
N ASP A 595 1.94 11.26 -14.98
CA ASP A 595 0.50 11.00 -14.84
C ASP A 595 0.11 10.47 -13.46
N ASP A 596 1.02 9.71 -12.81
CA ASP A 596 0.78 9.15 -11.47
C ASP A 596 1.14 10.11 -10.34
N LEU A 597 1.87 11.20 -10.62
CA LEU A 597 2.28 12.18 -9.61
C LEU A 597 1.12 13.08 -9.17
N GLY A 598 1.22 13.56 -7.92
CA GLY A 598 0.12 14.21 -7.25
C GLY A 598 -0.67 13.20 -6.44
N VAL A 599 -0.46 13.20 -5.12
CA VAL A 599 -1.27 12.42 -4.19
C VAL A 599 -2.57 13.18 -4.00
N VAL A 600 -3.51 13.00 -4.91
CA VAL A 600 -4.86 13.56 -4.78
C VAL A 600 -5.81 12.39 -4.89
N ARG A 601 -6.29 11.90 -3.75
CA ARG A 601 -7.34 10.89 -3.71
C ARG A 601 -8.55 11.39 -2.95
N LEU A 602 -9.72 10.91 -3.34
CA LEU A 602 -10.93 11.17 -2.59
C LEU A 602 -10.78 10.55 -1.19
N LEU A 603 -11.08 11.33 -0.16
CA LEU A 603 -11.06 10.84 1.22
C LEU A 603 -12.09 9.73 1.42
N SER A 604 -11.74 8.72 2.21
CA SER A 604 -12.73 7.72 2.63
C SER A 604 -13.82 8.36 3.52
N PRO A 605 -14.99 7.72 3.67
CA PRO A 605 -16.04 8.22 4.56
C PRO A 605 -15.52 8.51 5.97
N GLU A 606 -14.70 7.60 6.53
CA GLU A 606 -14.14 7.71 7.86
C GLU A 606 -13.10 8.83 7.97
N GLN A 607 -12.26 9.01 6.95
CA GLN A 607 -11.29 10.09 6.89
C GLN A 607 -11.97 11.45 6.75
N LEU A 608 -13.04 11.54 5.96
CA LEU A 608 -13.79 12.77 5.77
C LEU A 608 -14.53 13.19 7.04
N GLU A 609 -15.16 12.27 7.77
CA GLU A 609 -15.76 12.57 9.08
C GLU A 609 -14.71 13.09 10.08
N ARG A 610 -13.53 12.46 10.14
CA ARG A 610 -12.41 12.95 10.97
C ARG A 610 -11.91 14.33 10.53
N LYS A 611 -11.82 14.60 9.23
CA LYS A 611 -11.45 15.94 8.72
C LYS A 611 -12.50 16.98 9.08
N ILE A 612 -13.79 16.65 9.01
CA ILE A 612 -14.87 17.54 9.44
C ILE A 612 -14.77 17.82 10.94
N GLU A 613 -14.56 16.80 11.76
CA GLU A 613 -14.35 16.96 13.20
C GLU A 613 -13.13 17.83 13.51
N ALA A 614 -12.01 17.61 12.82
CA ALA A 614 -10.81 18.42 12.96
C ALA A 614 -11.03 19.88 12.60
N VAL A 615 -11.83 20.17 11.56
CA VAL A 615 -12.12 21.53 11.08
C VAL A 615 -13.14 22.25 11.98
N PHE A 616 -14.24 21.59 12.32
CA PHE A 616 -15.43 22.20 12.92
C PHE A 616 -15.62 21.88 14.41
N GLY A 617 -14.83 20.96 14.97
CA GLY A 617 -14.91 20.49 16.35
C GLY A 617 -15.92 19.36 16.58
N HIS A 618 -16.72 19.01 15.57
CA HIS A 618 -17.69 17.91 15.62
C HIS A 618 -17.80 17.21 14.26
N PRO A 619 -18.03 15.88 14.21
CA PRO A 619 -18.28 15.17 12.97
C PRO A 619 -19.62 15.56 12.35
N TRP A 620 -19.81 15.30 11.05
CA TRP A 620 -21.11 15.42 10.40
C TRP A 620 -22.07 14.33 10.89
N GLY A 621 -21.53 13.12 11.09
CA GLY A 621 -22.20 11.97 11.70
C GLY A 621 -23.23 11.31 10.78
N ARG A 622 -23.18 11.58 9.47
CA ARG A 622 -24.12 11.02 8.47
C ARG A 622 -23.45 10.08 7.46
N LEU A 623 -22.12 10.02 7.43
CA LEU A 623 -21.39 9.02 6.64
C LEU A 623 -21.28 7.70 7.41
N ASN A 624 -22.43 7.04 7.59
CA ASN A 624 -22.53 5.73 8.22
C ASN A 624 -23.33 4.76 7.33
N GLU A 625 -23.19 3.47 7.61
CA GLU A 625 -23.94 2.38 6.97
C GLU A 625 -24.01 2.54 5.43
N GLN A 626 -25.22 2.62 4.88
CA GLN A 626 -25.47 2.72 3.45
C GLN A 626 -24.91 4.01 2.83
N THR A 627 -24.92 5.12 3.56
CA THR A 627 -24.37 6.39 3.07
C THR A 627 -22.85 6.31 2.96
N ALA A 628 -22.17 5.64 3.89
CA ALA A 628 -20.75 5.38 3.79
C ALA A 628 -20.43 4.52 2.57
N MET A 629 -21.19 3.44 2.33
CA MET A 629 -21.02 2.58 1.16
C MET A 629 -21.20 3.35 -0.16
N LEU A 630 -22.24 4.20 -0.27
CA LEU A 630 -22.48 5.05 -1.46
C LEU A 630 -21.37 6.09 -1.68
N TYR A 631 -20.66 6.48 -0.62
CA TYR A 631 -19.56 7.43 -0.68
C TYR A 631 -18.19 6.77 -0.98
N GLY A 632 -18.09 5.44 -0.96
CA GLY A 632 -16.85 4.70 -1.21
C GLY A 632 -16.28 3.94 -0.01
N GLY A 633 -17.09 3.70 1.02
CA GLY A 633 -16.78 2.75 2.09
C GLY A 633 -16.78 1.29 1.62
N ILE A 634 -16.28 0.40 2.47
CA ILE A 634 -16.24 -1.05 2.23
C ILE A 634 -16.91 -1.79 3.39
N ASP A 635 -17.45 -2.97 3.12
CA ASP A 635 -17.92 -3.90 4.17
C ASP A 635 -16.95 -5.07 4.39
N SER A 636 -15.86 -5.09 3.61
CA SER A 636 -14.85 -6.16 3.56
C SER A 636 -15.38 -7.53 3.12
N LYS A 637 -16.68 -7.65 2.81
CA LYS A 637 -17.37 -8.88 2.43
C LYS A 637 -17.66 -8.91 0.95
N GLU A 638 -18.65 -8.12 0.52
CA GLU A 638 -19.11 -7.98 -0.86
C GLU A 638 -18.39 -6.84 -1.56
N VAL A 639 -18.18 -5.72 -0.85
CA VAL A 639 -17.41 -4.58 -1.32
C VAL A 639 -16.05 -4.62 -0.62
N THR A 640 -15.03 -4.91 -1.41
CA THR A 640 -13.68 -5.22 -0.92
C THR A 640 -12.64 -4.18 -1.34
N GLU A 641 -13.02 -3.24 -2.20
CA GLU A 641 -12.18 -2.15 -2.66
C GLU A 641 -12.95 -0.84 -2.53
N ARG A 642 -12.24 0.23 -2.15
CA ARG A 642 -12.83 1.57 -2.06
C ARG A 642 -13.11 2.10 -3.45
N ALA A 643 -14.26 2.74 -3.62
CA ALA A 643 -14.55 3.47 -4.84
C ALA A 643 -13.75 4.78 -4.85
N THR A 644 -12.73 4.86 -5.70
CA THR A 644 -11.85 6.04 -5.83
C THR A 644 -12.32 7.02 -6.90
N ASP A 645 -13.10 6.54 -7.87
CA ASP A 645 -13.65 7.37 -8.95
C ASP A 645 -14.92 8.11 -8.51
N PRO A 646 -15.02 9.43 -8.75
CA PRO A 646 -16.20 10.20 -8.40
C PRO A 646 -17.48 9.69 -9.08
N SER A 647 -18.51 9.40 -8.28
CA SER A 647 -19.84 9.01 -8.76
C SER A 647 -20.88 10.11 -8.54
N GLY A 648 -22.03 10.00 -9.22
CA GLY A 648 -23.16 10.90 -8.99
C GLY A 648 -23.68 10.87 -7.56
N ALA A 649 -23.62 9.70 -6.90
CA ALA A 649 -24.00 9.52 -5.50
C ALA A 649 -23.01 10.24 -4.57
N MET A 650 -21.70 10.05 -4.76
CA MET A 650 -20.67 10.79 -4.03
C MET A 650 -20.88 12.29 -4.17
N GLY A 651 -21.05 12.80 -5.40
CA GLY A 651 -21.28 14.23 -5.63
C GLY A 651 -22.56 14.77 -4.97
N ALA A 652 -23.63 13.97 -4.89
CA ALA A 652 -24.84 14.34 -4.17
C ALA A 652 -24.61 14.39 -2.65
N ILE A 653 -23.94 13.40 -2.09
CA ILE A 653 -23.58 13.35 -0.67
C ILE A 653 -22.67 14.53 -0.30
N GLN A 654 -21.65 14.84 -1.11
CA GLN A 654 -20.75 15.99 -0.91
C GLN A 654 -21.52 17.32 -0.88
N ARG A 655 -22.53 17.50 -1.76
CA ARG A 655 -23.38 18.70 -1.75
C ARG A 655 -24.24 18.78 -0.49
N THR A 656 -24.84 17.67 -0.07
CA THR A 656 -25.63 17.61 1.17
C THR A 656 -24.76 17.91 2.38
N LEU A 657 -23.59 17.27 2.46
CA LEU A 657 -22.58 17.48 3.50
C LEU A 657 -22.20 18.95 3.59
N ALA A 658 -21.80 19.57 2.47
CA ALA A 658 -21.37 20.96 2.46
C ALA A 658 -22.45 21.91 3.00
N ASN A 659 -23.71 21.69 2.62
CA ASN A 659 -24.84 22.49 3.10
C ASN A 659 -25.14 22.24 4.58
N ASP A 660 -25.22 20.98 5.01
CA ASP A 660 -25.52 20.62 6.39
C ASP A 660 -24.45 21.10 7.36
N VAL A 661 -23.17 20.87 7.04
CA VAL A 661 -22.02 21.23 7.87
C VAL A 661 -21.92 22.76 7.97
N ALA A 662 -22.03 23.49 6.87
CA ALA A 662 -22.02 24.96 6.91
C ALA A 662 -23.21 25.52 7.70
N CYS A 663 -24.42 24.98 7.47
CA CYS A 663 -25.64 25.38 8.16
C CYS A 663 -25.53 25.23 9.67
N ARG A 664 -25.02 24.08 10.14
CA ARG A 664 -24.89 23.81 11.58
C ARG A 664 -23.81 24.65 12.23
N ASN A 665 -22.66 24.81 11.58
CA ASN A 665 -21.47 25.32 12.24
C ASN A 665 -21.30 26.84 12.18
N VAL A 666 -21.76 27.52 11.12
CA VAL A 666 -21.50 28.97 10.99
C VAL A 666 -22.23 29.78 12.05
N ALA A 667 -23.54 29.56 12.21
CA ALA A 667 -24.32 30.25 13.24
C ALA A 667 -23.92 29.79 14.65
N LEU A 668 -23.59 28.51 14.83
CA LEU A 668 -23.10 27.98 16.10
C LEU A 668 -21.81 28.66 16.55
N ASP A 669 -20.85 28.83 15.65
CA ASP A 669 -19.59 29.52 15.94
C ASP A 669 -19.84 30.97 16.36
N PHE A 670 -20.66 31.74 15.62
CA PHE A 670 -21.02 33.11 16.03
C PHE A 670 -21.81 33.19 17.34
N SER A 671 -22.50 32.11 17.74
CA SER A 671 -23.21 32.07 19.03
C SER A 671 -22.25 31.99 20.22
N ARG A 672 -21.01 31.54 20.00
CA ARG A 672 -19.96 31.47 21.03
C ARG A 672 -19.36 32.84 21.34
N SER A 673 -18.57 32.90 22.40
CA SER A 673 -17.67 34.02 22.67
C SER A 673 -16.56 34.06 21.58
N PRO A 674 -15.97 35.23 21.24
CA PRO A 674 -14.91 35.29 20.23
C PRO A 674 -13.70 34.39 20.51
N GLU A 675 -13.35 34.18 21.78
CA GLU A 675 -12.24 33.32 22.21
C GLU A 675 -12.50 31.82 22.03
N ASP A 676 -13.77 31.41 21.99
CA ASP A 676 -14.20 30.02 21.77
C ASP A 676 -14.54 29.70 20.30
N ARG A 677 -14.44 30.71 19.41
CA ARG A 677 -14.72 30.57 17.97
C ARG A 677 -13.57 29.87 17.24
N ILE A 678 -13.92 28.91 16.39
CA ILE A 678 -12.98 28.17 15.54
C ILE A 678 -12.95 28.75 14.13
N LEU A 679 -14.12 29.12 13.60
CA LEU A 679 -14.26 29.61 12.22
C LEU A 679 -14.08 31.12 12.11
N PHE A 680 -14.58 31.87 13.10
CA PHE A 680 -14.63 33.34 13.04
C PHE A 680 -14.02 34.01 14.29
N PRO A 681 -12.77 33.68 14.68
CA PRO A 681 -12.18 34.20 15.92
C PRO A 681 -11.97 35.73 15.93
N ASN A 682 -11.74 36.32 14.74
CA ASN A 682 -11.31 37.73 14.63
C ASN A 682 -12.35 38.64 13.95
N ILE A 683 -13.58 38.17 13.74
CA ILE A 683 -14.62 38.91 13.01
C ILE A 683 -15.98 38.79 13.70
N GLU A 684 -16.73 39.89 13.71
CA GLU A 684 -18.11 39.92 14.18
C GLU A 684 -19.10 39.78 13.02
N PRO A 685 -20.28 39.19 13.25
CA PRO A 685 -21.23 38.91 12.20
C PRO A 685 -21.94 40.17 11.68
N ASP A 686 -21.80 41.34 12.29
CA ASP A 686 -22.43 42.59 11.86
C ASP A 686 -21.57 43.42 10.89
N LEU A 687 -20.35 42.97 10.57
CA LEU A 687 -19.48 43.65 9.60
C LEU A 687 -20.02 43.49 8.17
N VAL A 688 -20.35 44.63 7.56
CA VAL A 688 -20.92 44.70 6.21
C VAL A 688 -19.86 45.13 5.18
N PRO A 689 -19.69 44.41 4.06
CA PRO A 689 -18.70 44.77 3.04
C PRO A 689 -19.06 46.09 2.34
N GLY A 690 -18.03 46.82 1.92
CA GLY A 690 -18.15 48.13 1.28
C GLY A 690 -18.44 49.29 2.23
N SER A 691 -18.47 49.05 3.55
CA SER A 691 -18.69 50.10 4.56
C SER A 691 -17.44 50.96 4.80
N SER A 692 -16.25 50.36 4.75
CA SER A 692 -14.94 51.03 4.81
C SER A 692 -13.84 50.10 4.29
N PRO A 693 -12.68 50.63 3.83
CA PRO A 693 -11.52 49.80 3.48
C PRO A 693 -11.06 48.88 4.62
N GLU A 694 -11.14 49.35 5.87
CA GLU A 694 -10.75 48.59 7.06
C GLU A 694 -11.70 47.41 7.32
N THR A 695 -13.02 47.59 7.10
CA THR A 695 -14.00 46.49 7.19
C THR A 695 -13.72 45.43 6.13
N ASP A 696 -13.45 45.85 4.90
CA ASP A 696 -13.18 44.95 3.78
C ASP A 696 -11.89 44.14 4.01
N LEU A 697 -10.87 44.78 4.60
CA LEU A 697 -9.64 44.11 5.03
C LEU A 697 -9.92 43.02 6.07
N ARG A 698 -10.68 43.31 7.12
CA ARG A 698 -11.03 42.32 8.16
C ARG A 698 -11.82 41.12 7.61
N ILE A 699 -12.70 41.36 6.64
CA ILE A 699 -13.42 40.28 5.95
C ILE A 699 -12.44 39.41 5.15
N ARG A 700 -11.46 40.02 4.47
CA ARG A 700 -10.41 39.29 3.75
C ARG A 700 -9.51 38.48 4.67
N GLU A 701 -9.10 39.03 5.81
CA GLU A 701 -8.35 38.31 6.84
C GLU A 701 -9.13 37.10 7.37
N ALA A 702 -10.44 37.25 7.61
CA ALA A 702 -11.30 36.14 7.99
C ALA A 702 -11.40 35.07 6.89
N ILE A 703 -11.42 35.47 5.61
CA ILE A 703 -11.37 34.53 4.48
C ILE A 703 -10.04 33.79 4.43
N VAL A 704 -8.90 34.46 4.64
CA VAL A 704 -7.58 33.80 4.71
C VAL A 704 -7.57 32.74 5.81
N HIS A 705 -8.09 33.07 7.00
CA HIS A 705 -8.24 32.11 8.10
C HIS A 705 -9.07 30.89 7.70
N LEU A 706 -10.21 31.09 7.00
CA LEU A 706 -11.03 29.98 6.53
C LEU A 706 -10.35 29.14 5.44
N HIS A 707 -9.56 29.75 4.56
CA HIS A 707 -8.79 29.03 3.54
C HIS A 707 -7.73 28.13 4.20
N ASP A 708 -7.00 28.63 5.19
CA ASP A 708 -6.04 27.82 5.93
C ASP A 708 -6.74 26.74 6.75
N ARG A 709 -7.78 27.10 7.49
CA ARG A 709 -8.51 26.19 8.37
C ARG A 709 -9.20 25.06 7.60
N ILE A 710 -9.90 25.36 6.50
CA ILE A 710 -10.72 24.39 5.76
C ILE A 710 -9.91 23.73 4.64
N LEU A 711 -9.16 24.50 3.84
CA LEU A 711 -8.44 23.99 2.66
C LEU A 711 -6.97 23.68 2.93
N GLY A 712 -6.41 24.11 4.07
CA GLY A 712 -4.97 23.98 4.33
C GLY A 712 -4.11 24.86 3.45
N ARG A 713 -4.65 26.00 3.00
CA ARG A 713 -3.93 26.97 2.16
C ARG A 713 -3.75 28.30 2.86
N LEU A 714 -2.49 28.68 3.06
CA LEU A 714 -2.14 30.02 3.51
C LEU A 714 -2.06 30.94 2.29
N GLU A 715 -3.08 31.77 2.11
CA GLU A 715 -3.21 32.69 0.98
C GLU A 715 -2.94 34.13 1.42
N GLU A 716 -2.44 34.96 0.51
CA GLU A 716 -2.40 36.42 0.73
C GLU A 716 -3.80 37.04 0.58
N GLU A 717 -4.08 38.11 1.32
CA GLU A 717 -5.39 38.79 1.36
C GLU A 717 -5.86 39.33 0.00
N ASN A 718 -4.92 39.65 -0.89
CA ASN A 718 -5.14 40.14 -2.24
C ASN A 718 -5.03 39.04 -3.30
N SER A 719 -4.84 37.78 -2.91
CA SER A 719 -4.77 36.65 -3.83
C SER A 719 -6.05 36.52 -4.66
N ALA A 720 -5.94 35.85 -5.80
CA ALA A 720 -7.08 35.60 -6.67
C ALA A 720 -8.14 34.71 -5.99
N ASP A 721 -7.72 33.74 -5.17
CA ASP A 721 -8.62 32.83 -4.44
C ASP A 721 -9.38 33.55 -3.31
N VAL A 722 -8.70 34.40 -2.53
CA VAL A 722 -9.35 35.23 -1.50
C VAL A 722 -10.31 36.22 -2.17
N SER A 723 -9.90 36.86 -3.26
CA SER A 723 -10.76 37.80 -4.00
C SER A 723 -12.01 37.14 -4.60
N ARG A 724 -11.91 35.91 -5.10
CA ARG A 724 -13.08 35.11 -5.53
C ARG A 724 -14.04 34.84 -4.38
N THR A 725 -13.50 34.46 -3.22
CA THR A 725 -14.31 34.16 -2.03
C THR A 725 -14.97 35.42 -1.47
N TYR A 726 -14.26 36.54 -1.49
CA TYR A 726 -14.79 37.86 -1.11
C TYR A 726 -15.94 38.29 -2.03
N ALA A 727 -15.78 38.10 -3.34
CA ALA A 727 -16.83 38.38 -4.32
C ALA A 727 -18.09 37.54 -4.09
N LEU A 728 -17.95 36.26 -3.71
CA LEU A 728 -19.08 35.42 -3.31
C LEU A 728 -19.78 35.97 -2.06
N PHE A 729 -19.01 36.32 -1.03
CA PHE A 729 -19.55 36.88 0.22
C PHE A 729 -20.35 38.17 -0.06
N LEU A 730 -19.77 39.10 -0.81
CA LEU A 730 -20.41 40.36 -1.22
C LEU A 730 -21.67 40.08 -2.06
N GLY A 731 -21.57 39.23 -3.07
CA GLY A 731 -22.66 38.96 -4.00
C GLY A 731 -23.91 38.35 -3.33
N VAL A 732 -23.74 37.51 -2.31
CA VAL A 732 -24.88 36.97 -1.52
C VAL A 732 -25.62 38.07 -0.77
N ILE A 733 -24.90 39.05 -0.21
CA ILE A 733 -25.51 40.17 0.51
C ILE A 733 -26.22 41.11 -0.48
N GLU A 734 -25.60 41.38 -1.64
CA GLU A 734 -26.21 42.21 -2.69
C GLU A 734 -27.48 41.58 -3.24
N ASP A 735 -27.48 40.29 -3.56
CA ASP A 735 -28.67 39.56 -4.03
C ASP A 735 -29.82 39.65 -3.01
N ALA A 736 -29.54 39.40 -1.73
CA ALA A 736 -30.54 39.52 -0.66
C ALA A 736 -31.14 40.92 -0.55
N ARG A 737 -30.34 41.98 -0.72
CA ARG A 737 -30.83 43.37 -0.74
C ARG A 737 -31.75 43.64 -1.92
N THR A 738 -31.47 43.08 -3.10
CA THR A 738 -32.33 43.28 -4.28
C THR A 738 -33.70 42.61 -4.14
N GLN A 739 -33.81 41.53 -3.37
CA GLN A 739 -35.06 40.80 -3.15
C GLN A 739 -36.01 41.49 -2.16
N GLY A 740 -35.54 42.45 -1.36
CA GLY A 740 -36.39 43.34 -0.53
C GLY A 740 -37.06 42.69 0.69
N SER A 741 -36.90 41.38 0.90
CA SER A 741 -37.37 40.64 2.10
C SER A 741 -36.17 40.11 2.90
N SER A 742 -35.79 40.78 3.99
CA SER A 742 -34.72 40.30 4.89
C SER A 742 -35.33 39.69 6.15
N GLU A 743 -35.44 38.37 6.20
CA GLU A 743 -35.70 37.66 7.47
C GLU A 743 -34.46 37.84 8.38
N PRO A 744 -34.58 38.55 9.51
CA PRO A 744 -33.44 38.95 10.34
C PRO A 744 -32.85 37.81 11.18
N GLN A 745 -33.36 36.59 11.03
CA GLN A 745 -32.85 35.40 11.70
C GLN A 745 -32.48 34.34 10.68
N GLU A 746 -31.54 33.45 11.00
CA GLU A 746 -31.26 32.31 10.12
C GLU A 746 -32.47 31.37 9.97
N ILE A 747 -32.45 30.53 8.92
CA ILE A 747 -33.41 29.46 8.70
C ILE A 747 -33.44 28.54 9.93
N TRP A 748 -34.63 28.03 10.24
CA TRP A 748 -34.89 27.29 11.48
C TRP A 748 -33.88 26.17 11.74
N SER A 749 -33.52 25.39 10.71
CA SER A 749 -32.57 24.27 10.82
C SER A 749 -31.15 24.69 11.20
N CYS A 750 -30.70 25.88 10.80
CA CYS A 750 -29.33 26.36 11.07
C CYS A 750 -29.21 27.09 12.41
N ARG A 751 -30.33 27.42 13.05
CA ARG A 751 -30.35 28.10 14.36
C ARG A 751 -30.74 27.20 15.54
N GLN A 752 -30.74 25.89 15.33
CA GLN A 752 -30.92 24.93 16.43
C GLN A 752 -29.62 24.73 17.18
N GLY A 753 -29.69 24.62 18.52
CA GLY A 753 -28.52 24.30 19.34
C GLY A 753 -27.52 25.43 19.54
N LEU A 754 -27.87 26.68 19.21
CA LEU A 754 -27.03 27.85 19.46
C LEU A 754 -26.91 28.15 20.97
N GLU A 755 -25.74 28.63 21.41
CA GLU A 755 -25.53 29.05 22.80
C GLU A 755 -26.26 30.37 23.12
N LYS A 756 -26.37 31.23 22.12
CA LYS A 756 -27.18 32.46 22.16
C LYS A 756 -27.78 32.77 20.79
N PRO A 757 -28.88 33.54 20.70
CA PRO A 757 -29.42 33.97 19.42
C PRO A 757 -28.37 34.72 18.60
N VAL A 758 -28.29 34.42 17.30
CA VAL A 758 -27.43 35.11 16.33
C VAL A 758 -28.32 35.83 15.31
N PRO A 759 -28.59 37.13 15.50
CA PRO A 759 -29.30 37.94 14.50
C PRO A 759 -28.49 38.06 13.21
N ASP A 760 -29.19 38.09 12.08
CA ASP A 760 -28.64 38.25 10.73
C ASP A 760 -29.39 39.35 9.95
N PRO A 761 -29.49 40.60 10.47
CA PRO A 761 -30.23 41.68 9.80
C PRO A 761 -29.58 42.14 8.49
N HIS A 762 -28.32 41.79 8.26
CA HIS A 762 -27.53 42.20 7.10
C HIS A 762 -27.19 41.04 6.15
N TYR A 763 -27.73 39.84 6.39
CA TYR A 763 -27.46 38.63 5.59
C TYR A 763 -25.99 38.16 5.61
N THR A 764 -25.18 38.70 6.51
CA THR A 764 -23.76 38.43 6.70
C THR A 764 -23.50 37.01 7.22
N VAL A 765 -24.32 36.50 8.14
CA VAL A 765 -24.20 35.11 8.64
C VAL A 765 -24.50 34.12 7.52
N ARG A 766 -25.51 34.39 6.69
CA ARG A 766 -25.81 33.57 5.51
C ARG A 766 -24.76 33.67 4.41
N ALA A 767 -24.15 34.84 4.24
CA ALA A 767 -23.03 35.02 3.33
C ALA A 767 -21.80 34.21 3.79
N TRP A 768 -21.51 34.19 5.10
CA TRP A 768 -20.49 33.31 5.67
C TRP A 768 -20.82 31.83 5.50
N ARG A 769 -22.10 31.45 5.66
CA ARG A 769 -22.57 30.10 5.37
C ARG A 769 -22.32 29.73 3.90
N ALA A 770 -22.60 30.63 2.97
CA ALA A 770 -22.32 30.40 1.55
C ALA A 770 -20.82 30.25 1.26
N VAL A 771 -19.96 31.04 1.92
CA VAL A 771 -18.50 30.90 1.85
C VAL A 771 -18.06 29.53 2.36
N VAL A 772 -18.50 29.10 3.55
CA VAL A 772 -18.14 27.78 4.09
C VAL A 772 -18.65 26.65 3.20
N THR A 773 -19.89 26.73 2.70
CA THR A 773 -20.42 25.77 1.71
C THR A 773 -19.56 25.72 0.45
N TYR A 774 -19.10 26.87 -0.05
CA TYR A 774 -18.22 26.94 -1.20
C TYR A 774 -16.88 26.25 -0.94
N LEU A 775 -16.24 26.54 0.20
CA LEU A 775 -14.96 25.94 0.59
C LEU A 775 -15.07 24.42 0.80
N LEU A 776 -16.16 23.93 1.40
CA LEU A 776 -16.41 22.49 1.56
C LEU A 776 -16.61 21.73 0.25
N ARG A 777 -16.88 22.44 -0.85
CA ARG A 777 -17.05 21.86 -2.19
C ARG A 777 -15.80 21.97 -3.05
N ARG A 778 -14.72 22.55 -2.51
CA ARG A 778 -13.42 22.63 -3.16
C ARG A 778 -12.74 21.26 -3.13
N GLN A 779 -11.96 20.96 -4.17
CA GLN A 779 -11.23 19.69 -4.29
C GLN A 779 -10.26 19.52 -3.12
N GLU A 780 -9.64 20.59 -2.68
CA GLU A 780 -8.71 20.66 -1.56
C GLU A 780 -9.34 20.23 -0.21
N PHE A 781 -10.67 20.30 -0.09
CA PHE A 781 -11.36 19.78 1.09
C PHE A 781 -11.65 18.28 0.97
N LEU A 782 -12.10 17.85 -0.20
CA LEU A 782 -12.61 16.48 -0.41
C LEU A 782 -11.50 15.47 -0.73
N TYR A 783 -10.34 15.95 -1.15
CA TYR A 783 -9.20 15.15 -1.57
C TYR A 783 -7.96 15.49 -0.73
N GLU A 784 -7.09 14.50 -0.51
CA GLU A 784 -5.78 14.61 0.14
C GLU A 784 -4.70 13.79 -0.57
#